data_AF-A0A2A2DMQ3-F1
#
_entry.id   AF-A0A2A2DMQ3-F1
#
_cell.length_a   1.000
_cell.length_b   1.000
_cell.length_c   1.000
_cell.angle_alpha   90.00
_cell.angle_beta   90.00
_cell.angle_gamma   90.00
#
_symmetry.space_group_name_H-M   'P 1'
#
loop_
_entity.id
_entity.type
_entity.pdbx_description
1 polymer ?
#
loop_
_entity_poly.entity_id
_entity_poly.type
_entity_poly.pdbx_seq_one_letter_code
_entity_poly.pdbx_strand_id
1 'polypeptide(L)'
;MDIQSSELNEVFVLYPIIIQGWVTPVKPDGIAHGGIPKLLYDGEPQGLECLVDPWSELRLFNSTMAVDDRVDLYVNDDITPAVGETIAPGEEQLRVRLYLPHGRLNHGVNRLHYKVTRVSGNVETSRDLRVLYHLRIAEGLDLVIPPDVLSDGVDAARAAQGVEFGFTYNNRRAYDRIEFRPGDTSILFDVPNAPAAVTQTLFTDAFQKAGDNPSAVAEFYVIDQLGNRSKSPEKRVDIHLSRLNLPAPTVKGQIGNNFSPTQPELRVLVPRGALLLSDLLSVIWQGATGIAASSYTSTPRLVSAGLEIAVPRSVLAYSLAKVVTVTYVIERNGVRSTSLPLKLNILALPATALNPPKIIEADANNFLDVIALGTKNATIHGLLWTLIEVGQQVWLKLEGKKANGTAHNLTIWNGSGHYVNGTWVAQGFWPRSLVNSYLKELGDGSTLTLKFKASLDKSNIQANAVVFPDRVYTIRAAALLSPTITSVKGSPGNVEIANGASTSDTTLVFSGKAAPGQQIELRDKGVVKATVAVDAADNWNHTLTGQAIGAHSYTAKAKYGTLPESAVRTLTIVANIAPTITSVKDPKNAEIPHGGTTVETNLTLSGAASNGQQIEVFDGTTSKGKATVDALTGIWTLMVSGLAVAAHTFIAKALYGSGNTSQPRTVIVTSNFFVEVSDLFLRGGVTAPSLLGWTRKDGNPPGTSASRPASGGKPPYTYSSNSSNVTVDNTGTVKSVRNGMAIITVSDSSVPRQSKGYKVTVSGAMQLIYNPTPLTRAAAAAWIQSQGGNLIYQEHLKAINDNFDAKSIVDRSKQWSTGKLSNASGTAVIGTETFAVFFMGSHAAGYDIPTPVLGYI
;
A
#
# COMPACT_ATOMS: atom_id res chain seq x y z
N MET A 1 19.42 -145.48 -9.99
CA MET A 1 19.72 -144.36 -10.90
C MET A 1 18.38 -143.72 -11.18
N ASP A 2 18.02 -142.74 -10.35
CA ASP A 2 16.75 -142.07 -10.45
C ASP A 2 16.89 -140.99 -11.52
N ILE A 3 16.20 -141.17 -12.65
CA ILE A 3 16.39 -140.38 -13.87
C ILE A 3 15.62 -139.05 -13.78
N GLN A 4 15.20 -138.63 -12.58
CA GLN A 4 14.40 -137.43 -12.33
C GLN A 4 14.91 -136.56 -11.15
N SER A 5 16.23 -136.47 -10.92
CA SER A 5 16.77 -135.51 -9.93
C SER A 5 16.88 -134.10 -10.52
N SER A 6 16.42 -133.08 -9.78
CA SER A 6 16.44 -131.65 -10.18
C SER A 6 17.84 -131.08 -10.43
N GLU A 7 18.90 -131.69 -9.90
CA GLU A 7 20.29 -131.26 -10.10
C GLU A 7 20.88 -131.68 -11.46
N LEU A 8 20.32 -132.69 -12.14
CA LEU A 8 20.69 -132.98 -13.53
C LEU A 8 20.01 -132.02 -14.51
N ASN A 9 18.87 -131.43 -14.15
CA ASN A 9 18.20 -130.42 -14.98
C ASN A 9 18.98 -129.10 -15.07
N GLU A 10 19.85 -128.76 -14.11
CA GLU A 10 20.67 -127.54 -14.19
C GLU A 10 21.81 -127.63 -15.23
N VAL A 11 22.15 -128.82 -15.72
CA VAL A 11 23.15 -129.04 -16.78
C VAL A 11 22.54 -128.96 -18.18
N PHE A 12 21.20 -128.92 -18.29
CA PHE A 12 20.48 -128.99 -19.58
C PHE A 12 19.64 -127.75 -19.90
N VAL A 13 19.94 -126.59 -19.30
CA VAL A 13 19.22 -125.33 -19.54
C VAL A 13 20.12 -124.34 -20.25
N LEU A 14 19.59 -123.73 -21.31
CA LEU A 14 20.26 -122.70 -22.08
C LEU A 14 20.69 -121.51 -21.19
N TYR A 15 21.90 -120.98 -21.41
CA TYR A 15 22.42 -119.82 -20.67
C TYR A 15 21.51 -118.61 -20.83
N PRO A 16 21.48 -117.67 -19.86
CA PRO A 16 20.77 -116.42 -20.04
C PRO A 16 21.32 -115.61 -21.22
N ILE A 17 20.49 -114.69 -21.72
CA ILE A 17 20.89 -113.69 -22.72
C ILE A 17 22.09 -112.88 -22.21
N ILE A 18 22.98 -112.48 -23.12
CA ILE A 18 24.09 -111.60 -22.84
C ILE A 18 23.73 -110.18 -23.28
N ILE A 19 23.90 -109.21 -22.37
CA ILE A 19 23.73 -107.78 -22.66
C ILE A 19 25.10 -107.11 -22.49
N GLN A 20 25.60 -106.52 -23.57
CA GLN A 20 26.87 -105.79 -23.55
C GLN A 20 26.68 -104.40 -22.94
N GLY A 21 27.59 -103.97 -22.06
CA GLY A 21 27.60 -102.63 -21.47
C GLY A 21 26.58 -102.39 -20.35
N TRP A 22 25.80 -103.39 -19.94
CA TRP A 22 24.94 -103.28 -18.75
C TRP A 22 25.75 -102.96 -17.48
N VAL A 23 25.11 -102.32 -16.51
CA VAL A 23 25.74 -101.94 -15.23
C VAL A 23 25.62 -103.09 -14.24
N THR A 24 26.73 -103.51 -13.64
CA THR A 24 26.77 -104.53 -12.60
C THR A 24 27.91 -104.25 -11.61
N PRO A 25 27.71 -104.47 -10.29
CA PRO A 25 26.45 -104.84 -9.65
C PRO A 25 25.47 -103.65 -9.54
N VAL A 26 24.17 -103.93 -9.52
CA VAL A 26 23.12 -102.96 -9.17
C VAL A 26 22.74 -103.10 -7.69
N LYS A 27 22.25 -102.02 -7.09
CA LYS A 27 21.87 -101.96 -5.67
C LYS A 27 20.34 -101.93 -5.46
N PRO A 28 19.83 -102.56 -4.39
CA PRO A 28 20.56 -103.38 -3.43
C PRO A 28 20.95 -104.75 -4.02
N ASP A 29 21.99 -105.36 -3.48
CA ASP A 29 22.50 -106.64 -3.99
C ASP A 29 21.39 -107.71 -4.01
N GLY A 30 21.32 -108.47 -5.10
CA GLY A 30 20.38 -109.59 -5.25
C GLY A 30 19.01 -109.26 -5.87
N ILE A 31 18.67 -107.99 -6.15
CA ILE A 31 17.38 -107.66 -6.81
C ILE A 31 17.37 -107.97 -8.31
N ALA A 32 18.52 -107.84 -8.96
CA ALA A 32 18.73 -108.06 -10.38
C ALA A 32 20.21 -108.41 -10.60
N HIS A 33 20.52 -109.10 -11.70
CA HIS A 33 21.89 -109.50 -12.03
C HIS A 33 22.72 -108.31 -12.56
N GLY A 34 22.04 -107.28 -13.05
CA GLY A 34 22.60 -106.02 -13.53
C GLY A 34 21.49 -105.09 -13.98
N GLY A 35 21.83 -103.97 -14.59
CA GLY A 35 20.84 -102.98 -15.03
C GLY A 35 21.18 -102.37 -16.37
N ILE A 36 20.15 -101.93 -17.08
CA ILE A 36 20.24 -101.47 -18.46
C ILE A 36 20.20 -99.92 -18.44
N PRO A 37 21.32 -99.24 -18.73
CA PRO A 37 21.31 -97.82 -19.06
C PRO A 37 20.33 -97.53 -20.19
N LYS A 38 19.65 -96.39 -20.14
CA LYS A 38 18.77 -95.96 -21.24
C LYS A 38 19.53 -95.78 -22.54
N LEU A 39 20.81 -95.39 -22.50
CA LEU A 39 21.63 -95.27 -23.72
C LEU A 39 21.70 -96.60 -24.51
N LEU A 40 21.76 -97.74 -23.82
CA LEU A 40 21.85 -99.07 -24.43
C LEU A 40 20.52 -99.63 -24.91
N TYR A 41 19.40 -99.00 -24.57
CA TYR A 41 18.08 -99.44 -24.98
C TYR A 41 17.31 -98.37 -25.75
N ASP A 42 17.05 -97.21 -25.13
CA ASP A 42 16.36 -96.09 -25.75
C ASP A 42 17.25 -95.28 -26.71
N GLY A 43 18.57 -95.32 -26.50
CA GLY A 43 19.54 -94.64 -27.36
C GLY A 43 19.87 -95.39 -28.65
N GLU A 44 19.59 -96.69 -28.71
CA GLU A 44 19.88 -97.55 -29.85
C GLU A 44 18.66 -97.66 -30.78
N PRO A 45 18.78 -97.41 -32.10
CA PRO A 45 17.64 -97.38 -33.02
C PRO A 45 16.82 -98.67 -33.13
N GLN A 46 17.45 -99.82 -32.85
CA GLN A 46 16.82 -101.14 -32.95
C GLN A 46 16.29 -101.63 -31.60
N GLY A 47 16.50 -100.88 -30.51
CA GLY A 47 16.27 -101.34 -29.15
C GLY A 47 17.47 -102.12 -28.59
N LEU A 48 17.23 -102.97 -27.58
CA LEU A 48 18.32 -103.54 -26.77
C LEU A 48 18.90 -104.76 -27.47
N GLU A 49 20.20 -104.72 -27.76
CA GLU A 49 20.93 -105.89 -28.29
C GLU A 49 21.01 -106.99 -27.23
N CYS A 50 20.39 -108.12 -27.55
CA CYS A 50 20.30 -109.31 -26.76
C CYS A 50 21.02 -110.43 -27.51
N LEU A 51 22.14 -110.87 -26.95
CA LEU A 51 23.00 -111.86 -27.58
C LEU A 51 22.74 -113.25 -27.02
N VAL A 52 22.58 -114.22 -27.90
CA VAL A 52 22.48 -115.63 -27.54
C VAL A 52 23.67 -116.38 -28.14
N ASP A 53 24.48 -116.97 -27.29
CA ASP A 53 25.62 -117.75 -27.74
C ASP A 53 25.19 -119.10 -28.35
N PRO A 54 25.93 -119.62 -29.35
CA PRO A 54 25.70 -120.94 -29.88
C PRO A 54 25.75 -122.01 -28.78
N TRP A 55 24.69 -122.80 -28.62
CA TRP A 55 24.64 -123.88 -27.63
C TRP A 55 25.39 -125.11 -28.13
N SER A 56 26.71 -125.09 -27.95
CA SER A 56 27.60 -126.21 -28.31
C SER A 56 27.78 -127.24 -27.18
N GLU A 57 27.25 -126.97 -25.98
CA GLU A 57 27.44 -127.78 -24.77
C GLU A 57 26.39 -128.91 -24.60
N LEU A 58 25.29 -128.90 -25.37
CA LEU A 58 24.25 -129.96 -25.37
C LEU A 58 24.66 -131.24 -26.15
N ARG A 59 25.96 -131.46 -26.36
CA ARG A 59 26.54 -132.54 -27.21
C ARG A 59 26.20 -133.96 -26.78
N LEU A 60 25.78 -134.18 -25.54
CA LEU A 60 25.39 -135.52 -25.05
C LEU A 60 24.05 -136.02 -25.63
N PHE A 61 23.24 -135.15 -26.25
CA PHE A 61 21.93 -135.48 -26.84
C PHE A 61 21.78 -135.08 -28.32
N ASN A 62 22.90 -134.91 -29.03
CA ASN A 62 22.93 -134.60 -30.47
C ASN A 62 22.12 -133.34 -30.88
N SER A 63 21.92 -132.40 -29.94
CA SER A 63 21.06 -131.21 -30.12
C SER A 63 21.89 -129.93 -30.15
N THR A 64 22.73 -129.79 -31.18
CA THR A 64 23.44 -128.54 -31.49
C THR A 64 22.51 -127.52 -32.12
N MET A 65 22.87 -126.23 -32.12
CA MET A 65 22.17 -125.24 -32.93
C MET A 65 22.18 -125.68 -34.40
N ALA A 66 21.01 -125.74 -35.02
CA ALA A 66 20.83 -126.23 -36.37
C ALA A 66 20.11 -125.20 -37.25
N VAL A 67 20.29 -125.32 -38.57
CA VAL A 67 19.51 -124.57 -39.56
C VAL A 67 18.02 -124.79 -39.29
N ASP A 68 17.24 -123.72 -39.43
CA ASP A 68 15.80 -123.67 -39.18
C ASP A 68 15.37 -123.78 -37.71
N ASP A 69 16.29 -123.87 -36.75
CA ASP A 69 15.97 -123.61 -35.34
C ASP A 69 15.49 -122.15 -35.18
N ARG A 70 14.46 -121.92 -34.36
CA ARG A 70 13.92 -120.58 -34.11
C ARG A 70 14.18 -120.14 -32.68
N VAL A 71 14.84 -119.00 -32.51
CA VAL A 71 15.13 -118.39 -31.21
C VAL A 71 14.18 -117.22 -30.99
N ASP A 72 13.31 -117.34 -30.00
CA ASP A 72 12.29 -116.34 -29.66
C ASP A 72 12.59 -115.73 -28.27
N LEU A 73 12.78 -114.42 -28.21
CA LEU A 73 13.04 -113.67 -26.97
C LEU A 73 11.72 -113.26 -26.30
N TYR A 74 11.61 -113.56 -25.01
CA TYR A 74 10.48 -113.22 -24.14
C TYR A 74 10.90 -112.22 -23.06
N VAL A 75 9.98 -111.31 -22.74
CA VAL A 75 10.15 -110.31 -21.70
C VAL A 75 9.04 -110.43 -20.67
N ASN A 76 9.44 -110.46 -19.41
CA ASN A 76 8.54 -110.63 -18.27
C ASN A 76 7.66 -111.87 -18.43
N ASP A 77 6.35 -111.70 -18.29
CA ASP A 77 5.35 -112.76 -18.40
C ASP A 77 4.56 -112.69 -19.73
N ASP A 78 5.10 -111.99 -20.74
CA ASP A 78 4.47 -111.90 -22.06
C ASP A 78 4.41 -113.31 -22.70
N ILE A 79 3.22 -113.69 -23.17
CA ILE A 79 2.99 -114.98 -23.83
C ILE A 79 3.42 -114.98 -25.30
N THR A 80 3.63 -113.80 -25.88
CA THR A 80 4.13 -113.62 -27.25
C THR A 80 5.59 -113.21 -27.21
N PRO A 81 6.43 -113.74 -28.13
CA PRO A 81 7.82 -113.31 -28.17
C PRO A 81 7.92 -111.85 -28.60
N ALA A 82 8.82 -111.12 -27.96
CA ALA A 82 9.09 -109.72 -28.27
C ALA A 82 9.81 -109.57 -29.61
N VAL A 83 10.69 -110.52 -29.94
CA VAL A 83 11.41 -110.65 -31.21
C VAL A 83 11.86 -112.11 -31.35
N GLY A 84 12.09 -112.57 -32.57
CA GLY A 84 12.71 -113.87 -32.79
C GLY A 84 13.35 -113.96 -34.16
N GLU A 85 14.25 -114.93 -34.31
CA GLU A 85 15.05 -115.15 -35.50
C GLU A 85 15.16 -116.66 -35.77
N THR A 86 15.20 -117.04 -37.05
CA THR A 86 15.41 -118.42 -37.48
C THR A 86 16.84 -118.55 -37.99
N ILE A 87 17.57 -119.56 -37.52
CA ILE A 87 18.97 -119.79 -37.88
C ILE A 87 19.07 -120.11 -39.38
N ALA A 88 19.79 -119.27 -40.13
CA ALA A 88 20.02 -119.50 -41.56
C ALA A 88 21.18 -120.48 -41.81
N PRO A 89 21.28 -121.10 -43.01
CA PRO A 89 22.44 -121.91 -43.38
C PRO A 89 23.76 -121.13 -43.25
N GLY A 90 24.73 -121.69 -42.51
CA GLY A 90 26.03 -121.05 -42.25
C GLY A 90 26.11 -120.24 -40.94
N GLU A 91 24.99 -120.05 -40.22
CA GLU A 91 24.95 -119.34 -38.94
C GLU A 91 24.99 -120.26 -37.71
N GLU A 92 25.11 -121.58 -37.89
CA GLU A 92 24.95 -122.61 -36.85
C GLU A 92 26.01 -122.54 -35.73
N GLN A 93 27.08 -121.78 -35.94
CA GLN A 93 28.16 -121.53 -34.97
C GLN A 93 28.32 -120.03 -34.64
N LEU A 94 27.43 -119.17 -35.14
CA LEU A 94 27.47 -117.73 -34.92
C LEU A 94 26.51 -117.34 -33.79
N ARG A 95 26.88 -116.29 -33.06
CA ARG A 95 26.03 -115.72 -32.02
C ARG A 95 24.78 -115.11 -32.64
N VAL A 96 23.62 -115.51 -32.14
CA VAL A 96 22.32 -114.96 -32.56
C VAL A 96 22.14 -113.58 -31.93
N ARG A 97 21.72 -112.60 -32.75
CA ARG A 97 21.56 -111.21 -32.34
C ARG A 97 20.09 -110.82 -32.40
N LEU A 98 19.46 -110.77 -31.24
CA LEU A 98 18.08 -110.34 -31.11
C LEU A 98 18.04 -108.89 -30.65
N TYR A 99 17.22 -108.07 -31.30
CA TYR A 99 17.02 -106.68 -30.89
C TYR A 99 15.66 -106.57 -30.21
N LEU A 100 15.67 -106.43 -28.89
CA LEU A 100 14.43 -106.25 -28.13
C LEU A 100 13.82 -104.88 -28.50
N PRO A 101 12.62 -104.80 -29.08
CA PRO A 101 12.04 -103.53 -29.50
C PRO A 101 11.79 -102.60 -28.32
N HIS A 102 11.78 -101.28 -28.55
CA HIS A 102 11.44 -100.28 -27.54
C HIS A 102 10.04 -100.52 -26.93
N GLY A 103 9.84 -100.07 -25.68
CA GLY A 103 8.57 -100.16 -24.98
C GLY A 103 8.25 -101.52 -24.35
N ARG A 104 9.17 -102.49 -24.39
CA ARG A 104 9.01 -103.83 -23.80
C ARG A 104 9.47 -103.94 -22.35
N LEU A 105 10.42 -103.11 -21.92
CA LEU A 105 10.88 -103.10 -20.53
C LEU A 105 10.00 -102.21 -19.63
N ASN A 106 9.57 -102.76 -18.49
CA ASN A 106 8.86 -102.07 -17.43
C ASN A 106 9.82 -101.28 -16.53
N HIS A 107 9.30 -100.28 -15.80
CA HIS A 107 10.09 -99.67 -14.72
C HIS A 107 10.32 -100.68 -13.60
N GLY A 108 11.58 -100.87 -13.21
CA GLY A 108 11.98 -101.82 -12.18
C GLY A 108 12.69 -103.03 -12.77
N VAL A 109 12.61 -104.16 -12.07
CA VAL A 109 13.28 -105.39 -12.49
C VAL A 109 12.45 -106.08 -13.57
N ASN A 110 13.10 -106.40 -14.69
CA ASN A 110 12.52 -107.13 -15.81
C ASN A 110 13.17 -108.50 -15.93
N ARG A 111 12.40 -109.49 -16.34
CA ARG A 111 12.86 -110.86 -16.57
C ARG A 111 13.02 -111.08 -18.07
N LEU A 112 14.23 -111.39 -18.54
CA LEU A 112 14.50 -111.73 -19.93
C LEU A 112 14.87 -113.20 -20.04
N HIS A 113 14.25 -113.92 -20.96
CA HIS A 113 14.56 -115.30 -21.28
C HIS A 113 14.21 -115.56 -22.75
N TYR A 114 14.83 -116.56 -23.37
CA TYR A 114 14.49 -116.96 -24.73
C TYR A 114 14.04 -118.41 -24.77
N LYS A 115 13.31 -118.76 -25.83
CA LYS A 115 12.96 -120.14 -26.14
C LYS A 115 13.53 -120.51 -27.50
N VAL A 116 14.04 -121.73 -27.59
CA VAL A 116 14.49 -122.31 -28.85
C VAL A 116 13.46 -123.34 -29.28
N THR A 117 12.81 -123.10 -30.41
CA THR A 117 11.92 -124.06 -31.07
C THR A 117 12.72 -124.77 -32.15
N ARG A 118 12.91 -126.08 -31.97
CA ARG A 118 13.63 -126.93 -32.93
C ARG A 118 12.78 -127.22 -34.16
N VAL A 119 13.42 -127.62 -35.26
CA VAL A 119 12.73 -128.13 -36.47
C VAL A 119 11.78 -129.29 -36.15
N SER A 120 12.10 -130.11 -35.14
CA SER A 120 11.24 -131.20 -34.66
C SER A 120 9.99 -130.74 -33.91
N GLY A 121 9.86 -129.46 -33.58
CA GLY A 121 8.80 -128.87 -32.76
C GLY A 121 9.06 -128.87 -31.26
N ASN A 122 10.20 -129.41 -30.80
CA ASN A 122 10.58 -129.36 -29.38
C ASN A 122 10.97 -127.93 -28.97
N VAL A 123 10.55 -127.51 -27.78
CA VAL A 123 10.82 -126.17 -27.25
C VAL A 123 11.65 -126.26 -25.97
N GLU A 124 12.78 -125.57 -25.94
CA GLU A 124 13.67 -125.42 -24.78
C GLU A 124 13.66 -123.97 -24.30
N THR A 125 13.77 -123.71 -22.99
CA THR A 125 13.74 -122.35 -22.40
C THR A 125 15.05 -122.04 -21.69
N SER A 126 15.53 -120.80 -21.80
CA SER A 126 16.74 -120.34 -21.12
C SER A 126 16.53 -120.02 -19.65
N ARG A 127 17.64 -119.92 -18.91
CA ARG A 127 17.64 -119.29 -17.57
C ARG A 127 17.24 -117.82 -17.67
N ASP A 128 16.67 -117.33 -16.58
CA ASP A 128 16.26 -115.94 -16.46
C ASP A 128 17.45 -115.00 -16.28
N LEU A 129 17.47 -113.92 -17.06
CA LEU A 129 18.25 -112.73 -16.76
C LEU A 129 17.35 -111.66 -16.14
N ARG A 130 17.55 -111.36 -14.86
CA ARG A 130 16.87 -110.24 -14.20
C ARG A 130 17.67 -108.95 -14.39
N VAL A 131 17.06 -107.95 -15.00
CA VAL A 131 17.68 -106.67 -15.34
C VAL A 131 16.89 -105.49 -14.78
N LEU A 132 17.55 -104.58 -14.07
CA LEU A 132 16.93 -103.34 -13.60
C LEU A 132 16.88 -102.32 -14.73
N TYR A 133 15.72 -101.70 -14.95
CA TYR A 133 15.55 -100.65 -15.94
C TYR A 133 14.70 -99.48 -15.40
N HIS A 134 15.09 -98.26 -15.74
CA HIS A 134 14.37 -97.05 -15.35
C HIS A 134 13.69 -96.40 -16.57
N LEU A 135 12.35 -96.45 -16.61
CA LEU A 135 11.56 -95.82 -17.68
C LEU A 135 11.86 -94.32 -17.80
N ARG A 136 11.88 -93.61 -16.66
CA ARG A 136 12.11 -92.16 -16.61
C ARG A 136 13.45 -91.83 -15.97
N ILE A 137 14.17 -90.88 -16.54
CA ILE A 137 15.35 -90.27 -15.89
C ILE A 137 14.90 -89.23 -14.85
N ALA A 138 15.86 -88.69 -14.10
CA ALA A 138 15.60 -87.50 -13.27
C ALA A 138 15.16 -86.34 -14.17
N GLU A 139 14.04 -85.71 -13.87
CA GLU A 139 13.45 -84.64 -14.68
C GLU A 139 12.97 -83.49 -13.78
N GLY A 140 12.83 -82.27 -14.32
CA GLY A 140 12.44 -81.10 -13.53
C GLY A 140 13.49 -80.68 -12.48
N LEU A 141 14.77 -80.78 -12.82
CA LEU A 141 15.89 -80.42 -11.95
C LEU A 141 15.89 -78.90 -11.70
N ASP A 142 15.86 -78.49 -10.44
CA ASP A 142 16.02 -77.10 -10.01
C ASP A 142 17.00 -77.00 -8.84
N LEU A 143 17.96 -76.07 -8.99
CA LEU A 143 18.97 -75.74 -7.98
C LEU A 143 18.45 -74.60 -7.11
N VAL A 144 18.10 -74.88 -5.87
CA VAL A 144 17.61 -73.86 -4.93
C VAL A 144 18.82 -73.16 -4.29
N ILE A 145 18.99 -71.88 -4.62
CA ILE A 145 20.05 -71.03 -4.07
C ILE A 145 19.44 -70.11 -3.02
N PRO A 146 20.06 -69.95 -1.84
CA PRO A 146 19.58 -69.02 -0.82
C PRO A 146 19.40 -67.58 -1.37
N PRO A 147 18.32 -66.86 -1.00
CA PRO A 147 18.05 -65.51 -1.52
C PRO A 147 19.16 -64.49 -1.26
N ASP A 148 19.83 -64.57 -0.11
CA ASP A 148 20.97 -63.73 0.27
C ASP A 148 22.17 -63.97 -0.66
N VAL A 149 22.40 -65.22 -1.08
CA VAL A 149 23.48 -65.55 -2.02
C VAL A 149 23.15 -65.06 -3.43
N LEU A 150 21.87 -65.04 -3.80
CA LEU A 150 21.44 -64.44 -5.07
C LEU A 150 21.55 -62.91 -5.08
N SER A 151 21.38 -62.24 -3.93
CA SER A 151 21.44 -60.78 -3.84
C SER A 151 22.85 -60.26 -3.61
N ASP A 152 23.58 -60.86 -2.67
CA ASP A 152 24.82 -60.33 -2.12
C ASP A 152 26.04 -61.13 -2.58
N GLY A 153 25.82 -62.35 -3.09
CA GLY A 153 26.87 -63.30 -3.44
C GLY A 153 27.46 -64.00 -2.23
N VAL A 154 28.61 -64.64 -2.42
CA VAL A 154 29.37 -65.35 -1.40
C VAL A 154 30.70 -64.63 -1.16
N ASP A 155 30.74 -63.82 -0.10
CA ASP A 155 31.98 -63.24 0.42
C ASP A 155 32.68 -64.21 1.40
N ALA A 156 33.88 -63.83 1.89
CA ALA A 156 34.63 -64.67 2.83
C ALA A 156 33.89 -64.96 4.14
N ALA A 157 33.08 -64.02 4.64
CA ALA A 157 32.33 -64.19 5.88
C ALA A 157 31.16 -65.16 5.69
N ARG A 158 30.43 -65.02 4.58
CA ARG A 158 29.32 -65.91 4.22
C ARG A 158 29.79 -67.32 3.92
N ALA A 159 30.92 -67.45 3.21
CA ALA A 159 31.56 -68.74 2.97
C ALA A 159 31.96 -69.44 4.28
N ALA A 160 32.43 -68.69 5.29
CA ALA A 160 32.79 -69.23 6.60
C ALA A 160 31.57 -69.69 7.41
N GLN A 161 30.41 -69.03 7.24
CA GLN A 161 29.14 -69.46 7.86
C GLN A 161 28.55 -70.72 7.22
N GLY A 162 28.90 -71.00 5.96
CA GLY A 162 28.36 -72.11 5.18
C GLY A 162 27.11 -71.72 4.39
N VAL A 163 27.04 -72.18 3.14
CA VAL A 163 25.92 -71.92 2.21
C VAL A 163 25.24 -73.24 1.88
N GLU A 164 23.99 -73.40 2.27
CA GLU A 164 23.18 -74.58 1.98
C GLU A 164 22.48 -74.45 0.62
N PHE A 165 22.80 -75.34 -0.32
CA PHE A 165 22.11 -75.46 -1.61
C PHE A 165 21.07 -76.58 -1.54
N GLY A 166 19.89 -76.34 -2.11
CA GLY A 166 18.86 -77.36 -2.27
C GLY A 166 18.81 -77.91 -3.69
N PHE A 167 18.49 -79.19 -3.84
CA PHE A 167 18.41 -79.87 -5.12
C PHE A 167 17.05 -80.56 -5.24
N THR A 168 16.18 -80.03 -6.10
CA THR A 168 14.83 -80.58 -6.30
C THR A 168 14.70 -81.18 -7.68
N TYR A 169 14.15 -82.39 -7.77
CA TYR A 169 13.91 -83.08 -9.04
C TYR A 169 12.86 -84.19 -8.87
N ASN A 170 12.22 -84.57 -9.97
CA ASN A 170 11.25 -85.67 -10.04
C ASN A 170 11.95 -87.00 -10.33
N ASN A 171 11.27 -88.11 -10.01
CA ASN A 171 11.78 -89.49 -10.17
C ASN A 171 13.02 -89.79 -9.32
N ARG A 172 13.12 -89.20 -8.13
CA ARG A 172 14.17 -89.49 -7.14
C ARG A 172 14.13 -90.96 -6.73
N ARG A 173 15.31 -91.60 -6.76
CA ARG A 173 15.48 -93.02 -6.41
C ARG A 173 16.59 -93.19 -5.38
N ALA A 174 16.53 -94.31 -4.66
CA ALA A 174 17.65 -94.74 -3.85
C ALA A 174 18.88 -94.95 -4.75
N TYR A 175 20.07 -94.61 -4.23
CA TYR A 175 21.36 -94.74 -4.91
C TYR A 175 21.58 -93.79 -6.11
N ASP A 176 20.70 -92.79 -6.31
CA ASP A 176 21.05 -91.64 -7.13
C ASP A 176 22.23 -90.88 -6.50
N ARG A 177 23.03 -90.23 -7.34
CA ARG A 177 24.10 -89.31 -6.94
C ARG A 177 23.89 -87.94 -7.54
N ILE A 178 24.29 -86.92 -6.80
CA ILE A 178 24.38 -85.56 -7.31
C ILE A 178 25.84 -85.18 -7.51
N GLU A 179 26.16 -84.75 -8.72
CA GLU A 179 27.39 -84.02 -9.03
C GLU A 179 27.06 -82.52 -9.10
N PHE A 180 27.31 -81.78 -8.03
CA PHE A 180 27.11 -80.33 -7.98
C PHE A 180 28.38 -79.60 -8.43
N ARG A 181 28.22 -78.63 -9.33
CA ARG A 181 29.31 -77.84 -9.91
C ARG A 181 29.11 -76.34 -9.68
N PRO A 182 29.62 -75.77 -8.57
CA PRO A 182 29.73 -74.34 -8.36
C PRO A 182 31.07 -73.81 -8.91
N GLY A 183 31.02 -73.04 -10.00
CA GLY A 183 32.19 -72.61 -10.75
C GLY A 183 32.93 -73.80 -11.36
N ASP A 184 34.26 -73.82 -11.21
CA ASP A 184 35.11 -74.92 -11.70
C ASP A 184 35.27 -76.07 -10.71
N THR A 185 34.58 -76.01 -9.56
CA THR A 185 34.61 -77.08 -8.55
C THR A 185 33.55 -78.13 -8.84
N SER A 186 33.86 -79.42 -8.62
CA SER A 186 32.88 -80.53 -8.69
C SER A 186 32.80 -81.25 -7.34
N ILE A 187 31.59 -81.41 -6.83
CA ILE A 187 31.27 -82.04 -5.55
C ILE A 187 30.28 -83.16 -5.81
N LEU A 188 30.68 -84.40 -5.52
CA LEU A 188 29.85 -85.59 -5.69
C LEU A 188 29.34 -86.08 -4.33
N PHE A 189 28.04 -86.29 -4.19
CA PHE A 189 27.44 -86.85 -2.98
C PHE A 189 26.24 -87.76 -3.29
N ASP A 190 25.99 -88.73 -2.42
CA ASP A 190 24.86 -89.65 -2.54
C ASP A 190 23.56 -88.95 -2.13
N VAL A 191 22.47 -89.23 -2.86
CA VAL A 191 21.15 -88.71 -2.55
C VAL A 191 20.59 -89.43 -1.31
N PRO A 192 20.12 -88.70 -0.29
CA PRO A 192 19.56 -89.33 0.91
C PRO A 192 18.28 -90.12 0.57
N ASN A 193 17.85 -91.02 1.44
CA ASN A 193 16.57 -91.70 1.26
C ASN A 193 15.39 -90.73 1.47
N ALA A 194 14.31 -90.89 0.70
CA ALA A 194 13.08 -90.13 0.91
C ALA A 194 12.52 -90.42 2.33
N PRO A 195 11.96 -89.42 3.05
CA PRO A 195 11.52 -88.10 2.59
C PRO A 195 12.54 -86.95 2.80
N ALA A 196 13.78 -87.22 3.22
CA ALA A 196 14.75 -86.17 3.57
C ALA A 196 15.01 -85.23 2.37
N ALA A 197 15.12 -83.91 2.60
CA ALA A 197 15.49 -82.98 1.54
C ALA A 197 16.89 -83.30 1.00
N VAL A 198 17.13 -83.03 -0.29
CA VAL A 198 18.46 -83.16 -0.87
C VAL A 198 19.12 -81.81 -0.78
N THR A 199 20.00 -81.63 0.20
CA THR A 199 20.76 -80.40 0.40
C THR A 199 22.25 -80.68 0.54
N GLN A 200 23.07 -79.70 0.21
CA GLN A 200 24.52 -79.74 0.40
C GLN A 200 24.99 -78.37 0.89
N THR A 201 25.65 -78.34 2.05
CA THR A 201 26.28 -77.11 2.56
C THR A 201 27.73 -77.03 2.10
N LEU A 202 28.10 -75.89 1.53
CA LEU A 202 29.47 -75.58 1.12
C LEU A 202 30.09 -74.53 2.03
N PHE A 203 31.36 -74.70 2.35
CA PHE A 203 32.14 -73.80 3.21
C PHE A 203 33.29 -73.14 2.45
N THR A 204 34.10 -72.35 3.16
CA THR A 204 35.20 -71.54 2.62
C THR A 204 36.11 -72.29 1.64
N ASP A 205 36.47 -73.53 1.93
CA ASP A 205 37.37 -74.33 1.10
C ASP A 205 36.78 -74.66 -0.29
N ALA A 206 35.48 -74.95 -0.37
CA ALA A 206 34.79 -75.19 -1.64
C ALA A 206 34.75 -73.91 -2.50
N PHE A 207 34.43 -72.76 -1.90
CA PHE A 207 34.39 -71.49 -2.62
C PHE A 207 35.79 -70.97 -2.99
N GLN A 208 36.81 -71.25 -2.18
CA GLN A 208 38.21 -70.98 -2.53
C GLN A 208 38.66 -71.76 -3.77
N LYS A 209 38.27 -73.03 -3.87
CA LYS A 209 38.55 -73.86 -5.06
C LYS A 209 37.78 -73.40 -6.29
N ALA A 210 36.53 -72.94 -6.11
CA ALA A 210 35.73 -72.38 -7.19
C ALA A 210 36.33 -71.08 -7.74
N GLY A 211 37.05 -70.34 -6.89
CA GLY A 211 37.72 -69.08 -7.22
C GLY A 211 36.76 -67.90 -7.25
N ASP A 212 37.33 -66.70 -7.15
CA ASP A 212 36.55 -65.47 -7.25
C ASP A 212 36.05 -65.28 -8.69
N ASN A 213 34.74 -65.33 -8.88
CA ASN A 213 34.08 -65.15 -10.15
C ASN A 213 32.70 -64.50 -9.91
N PRO A 214 32.47 -63.27 -10.41
CA PRO A 214 31.22 -62.55 -10.19
C PRO A 214 29.99 -63.17 -10.89
N SER A 215 30.19 -64.20 -11.71
CA SER A 215 29.13 -64.91 -12.43
C SER A 215 29.46 -66.39 -12.58
N ALA A 216 29.90 -67.02 -11.48
CA ALA A 216 30.18 -68.45 -11.44
C ALA A 216 28.94 -69.25 -11.85
N VAL A 217 29.10 -70.19 -12.78
CA VAL A 217 28.04 -71.14 -13.14
C VAL A 217 27.76 -72.01 -11.93
N ALA A 218 26.51 -72.20 -11.57
CA ALA A 218 26.08 -73.18 -10.59
C ALA A 218 25.08 -74.12 -11.26
N GLU A 219 25.47 -75.38 -11.42
CA GLU A 219 24.64 -76.43 -12.05
C GLU A 219 24.87 -77.76 -11.34
N PHE A 220 23.94 -78.70 -11.49
CA PHE A 220 24.14 -80.04 -10.97
C PHE A 220 23.66 -81.10 -11.96
N TYR A 221 24.20 -82.30 -11.78
CA TYR A 221 23.78 -83.49 -12.51
C TYR A 221 23.24 -84.52 -11.54
N VAL A 222 22.12 -85.14 -11.90
CA VAL A 222 21.64 -86.34 -11.22
C VAL A 222 22.10 -87.54 -12.04
N ILE A 223 22.79 -88.47 -11.40
CA ILE A 223 23.30 -89.71 -11.98
C ILE A 223 22.60 -90.86 -11.24
N ASP A 224 21.77 -91.63 -11.95
CA ASP A 224 21.16 -92.82 -11.34
C ASP A 224 22.18 -93.98 -11.26
N GLN A 225 21.84 -95.02 -10.51
CA GLN A 225 22.73 -96.19 -10.36
C GLN A 225 23.00 -96.95 -11.67
N LEU A 226 22.23 -96.70 -12.73
CA LEU A 226 22.44 -97.27 -14.06
C LEU A 226 23.32 -96.37 -14.95
N GLY A 227 23.83 -95.26 -14.41
CA GLY A 227 24.65 -94.30 -15.14
C GLY A 227 23.86 -93.31 -16.00
N ASN A 228 22.53 -93.30 -15.92
CA ASN A 228 21.72 -92.31 -16.64
C ASN A 228 21.91 -90.93 -16.01
N ARG A 229 22.28 -89.94 -16.82
CA ARG A 229 22.64 -88.60 -16.36
C ARG A 229 21.68 -87.54 -16.88
N SER A 230 21.16 -86.71 -15.98
CA SER A 230 20.34 -85.52 -16.28
C SER A 230 21.04 -84.27 -15.78
N LYS A 231 20.99 -83.18 -16.55
CA LYS A 231 21.60 -81.88 -16.23
C LYS A 231 20.54 -80.86 -15.77
N SER A 232 20.83 -80.08 -14.73
CA SER A 232 19.99 -78.92 -14.35
C SER A 232 20.20 -77.73 -15.29
N PRO A 233 19.25 -76.78 -15.36
CA PRO A 233 19.54 -75.45 -15.89
C PRO A 233 20.71 -74.80 -15.14
N GLU A 234 21.45 -73.94 -15.83
CA GLU A 234 22.52 -73.13 -15.24
C GLU A 234 21.94 -71.98 -14.41
N LYS A 235 22.44 -71.80 -13.20
CA LYS A 235 22.25 -70.58 -12.41
C LYS A 235 23.59 -69.86 -12.24
N ARG A 236 23.56 -68.60 -11.78
CA ARG A 236 24.75 -67.77 -11.58
C ARG A 236 24.85 -67.31 -10.14
N VAL A 237 26.06 -67.37 -9.59
CA VAL A 237 26.38 -66.92 -8.23
C VAL A 237 27.63 -66.03 -8.28
N ASP A 238 27.60 -64.90 -7.59
CA ASP A 238 28.79 -64.05 -7.37
C ASP A 238 29.62 -64.68 -6.24
N ILE A 239 30.83 -65.16 -6.54
CA ILE A 239 31.80 -65.66 -5.56
C ILE A 239 32.94 -64.65 -5.50
N HIS A 240 33.21 -64.06 -4.33
CA HIS A 240 34.18 -62.97 -4.20
C HIS A 240 34.86 -62.93 -2.81
N LEU A 241 35.56 -64.00 -2.46
CA LEU A 241 36.20 -64.15 -1.16
C LEU A 241 37.33 -63.12 -0.93
N SER A 242 38.00 -62.68 -2.00
CA SER A 242 39.11 -61.71 -1.91
C SER A 242 38.64 -60.25 -2.01
N ARG A 243 37.35 -60.00 -2.29
CA ARG A 243 36.77 -58.65 -2.36
C ARG A 243 36.56 -58.11 -0.94
N LEU A 244 37.03 -56.90 -0.68
CA LEU A 244 36.82 -56.24 0.60
C LEU A 244 35.37 -55.78 0.71
N ASN A 245 34.75 -56.02 1.88
CA ASN A 245 33.49 -55.38 2.24
C ASN A 245 33.78 -53.94 2.71
N LEU A 246 33.35 -52.97 1.89
CA LEU A 246 33.74 -51.56 2.02
C LEU A 246 32.50 -50.69 2.27
N PRO A 247 32.37 -50.05 3.46
CA PRO A 247 31.22 -49.20 3.77
C PRO A 247 31.21 -47.94 2.88
N ALA A 248 30.04 -47.31 2.73
CA ALA A 248 29.92 -46.09 1.93
C ALA A 248 30.80 -44.94 2.46
N PRO A 249 31.36 -44.09 1.59
CA PRO A 249 32.09 -42.91 2.02
C PRO A 249 31.15 -41.86 2.63
N THR A 250 31.73 -40.82 3.23
CA THR A 250 31.01 -39.58 3.56
C THR A 250 31.69 -38.39 2.90
N VAL A 251 31.06 -37.23 2.90
CA VAL A 251 31.58 -35.96 2.36
C VAL A 251 31.62 -34.95 3.49
N LYS A 252 32.77 -34.29 3.65
CA LYS A 252 33.00 -33.31 4.72
C LYS A 252 31.96 -32.18 4.63
N GLY A 253 31.20 -31.97 5.71
CA GLY A 253 30.15 -30.95 5.77
C GLY A 253 28.80 -31.38 5.20
N GLN A 254 28.60 -32.66 4.87
CA GLN A 254 27.26 -33.20 4.58
C GLN A 254 26.40 -33.28 5.85
N ILE A 255 25.08 -33.15 5.70
CA ILE A 255 24.09 -33.36 6.76
C ILE A 255 23.11 -34.42 6.27
N GLY A 256 23.13 -35.60 6.89
CA GLY A 256 22.47 -36.78 6.33
C GLY A 256 23.01 -37.07 4.93
N ASN A 257 22.12 -37.12 3.93
CA ASN A 257 22.47 -37.27 2.52
C ASN A 257 22.51 -35.93 1.75
N ASN A 258 22.41 -34.78 2.42
CA ASN A 258 22.40 -33.47 1.75
C ASN A 258 23.76 -32.78 1.83
N PHE A 259 24.19 -32.17 0.73
CA PHE A 259 25.41 -31.37 0.65
C PHE A 259 25.13 -29.97 0.11
N SER A 260 25.57 -28.94 0.84
CA SER A 260 25.42 -27.56 0.40
C SER A 260 26.51 -27.17 -0.61
N PRO A 261 26.17 -26.67 -1.80
CA PRO A 261 27.15 -26.19 -2.77
C PRO A 261 27.94 -24.96 -2.29
N THR A 262 27.51 -24.30 -1.21
CA THR A 262 28.18 -23.14 -0.60
C THR A 262 29.37 -23.51 0.29
N GLN A 263 29.56 -24.79 0.61
CA GLN A 263 30.77 -25.24 1.33
C GLN A 263 32.02 -24.77 0.57
N PRO A 264 33.11 -24.36 1.24
CA PRO A 264 34.31 -23.83 0.58
C PRO A 264 35.13 -24.91 -0.15
N GLU A 265 35.06 -26.15 0.34
CA GLU A 265 35.77 -27.29 -0.22
C GLU A 265 34.82 -28.47 -0.49
N LEU A 266 35.25 -29.39 -1.35
CA LEU A 266 34.57 -30.66 -1.57
C LEU A 266 35.57 -31.80 -1.29
N ARG A 267 35.39 -32.48 -0.17
CA ARG A 267 36.30 -33.53 0.33
C ARG A 267 35.51 -34.80 0.65
N VAL A 268 35.87 -35.90 0.00
CA VAL A 268 35.32 -37.23 0.30
C VAL A 268 36.17 -37.89 1.37
N LEU A 269 35.52 -38.37 2.42
CA LEU A 269 36.09 -39.03 3.59
C LEU A 269 35.87 -40.54 3.47
N VAL A 270 36.96 -41.28 3.34
CA VAL A 270 36.94 -42.75 3.23
C VAL A 270 37.06 -43.37 4.63
N PRO A 271 36.15 -44.28 5.03
CA PRO A 271 36.25 -44.97 6.32
C PRO A 271 37.51 -45.83 6.41
N ARG A 272 38.24 -45.78 7.53
CA ARG A 272 39.49 -46.53 7.69
C ARG A 272 39.30 -48.05 7.67
N GLY A 273 38.25 -48.56 8.33
CA GLY A 273 37.87 -49.98 8.31
C GLY A 273 39.04 -50.97 8.34
N ALA A 274 39.00 -51.96 7.44
CA ALA A 274 40.03 -52.99 7.25
C ALA A 274 41.11 -52.58 6.22
N LEU A 275 41.29 -51.29 5.95
CA LEU A 275 42.25 -50.79 4.96
C LEU A 275 43.68 -50.84 5.50
N LEU A 276 44.61 -51.28 4.66
CA LEU A 276 46.04 -51.31 4.91
C LEU A 276 46.70 -50.05 4.36
N LEU A 277 47.80 -49.61 4.96
CA LEU A 277 48.55 -48.43 4.51
C LEU A 277 49.14 -48.58 3.10
N SER A 278 49.32 -49.83 2.64
CA SER A 278 49.80 -50.21 1.31
C SER A 278 48.72 -50.26 0.24
N ASP A 279 47.45 -50.14 0.60
CA ASP A 279 46.34 -50.19 -0.36
C ASP A 279 46.34 -48.94 -1.26
N LEU A 280 45.98 -49.11 -2.53
CA LEU A 280 45.72 -48.00 -3.45
C LEU A 280 44.25 -47.60 -3.39
N LEU A 281 44.00 -46.33 -3.06
CA LEU A 281 42.69 -45.71 -2.92
C LEU A 281 42.40 -44.75 -4.10
N SER A 282 41.22 -44.89 -4.69
CA SER A 282 40.64 -43.91 -5.63
C SER A 282 39.20 -43.58 -5.25
N VAL A 283 38.78 -42.33 -5.38
CA VAL A 283 37.37 -41.92 -5.22
C VAL A 283 36.75 -41.69 -6.59
N ILE A 284 35.52 -42.15 -6.75
CA ILE A 284 34.69 -41.94 -7.94
C ILE A 284 33.48 -41.11 -7.50
N TRP A 285 33.40 -39.89 -8.04
CA TRP A 285 32.23 -39.03 -7.98
C TRP A 285 31.48 -39.16 -9.29
N GLN A 286 30.31 -39.79 -9.27
CA GLN A 286 29.47 -39.95 -10.45
C GLN A 286 28.30 -38.96 -10.38
N GLY A 287 28.33 -37.97 -11.26
CA GLY A 287 27.26 -37.00 -11.40
C GLY A 287 25.96 -37.61 -11.94
N ALA A 288 24.86 -36.87 -11.77
CA ALA A 288 23.60 -37.22 -12.41
C ALA A 288 23.68 -36.86 -13.91
N THR A 289 23.52 -37.86 -14.77
CA THR A 289 23.51 -37.82 -16.25
C THR A 289 24.88 -37.79 -16.95
N GLY A 290 24.94 -38.39 -18.16
CA GLY A 290 26.14 -38.71 -18.95
C GLY A 290 26.98 -37.54 -19.48
N ILE A 291 27.01 -36.43 -18.75
CA ILE A 291 27.90 -35.29 -18.99
C ILE A 291 29.21 -35.58 -18.28
N ALA A 292 30.31 -35.77 -19.01
CA ALA A 292 31.61 -36.11 -18.41
C ALA A 292 32.06 -35.11 -17.32
N ALA A 293 31.78 -33.82 -17.47
CA ALA A 293 32.12 -32.76 -16.51
C ALA A 293 31.34 -32.83 -15.18
N SER A 294 30.26 -33.63 -15.09
CA SER A 294 29.52 -33.87 -13.84
C SER A 294 30.19 -34.91 -12.95
N SER A 295 31.18 -35.64 -13.49
CA SER A 295 31.83 -36.77 -12.84
C SER A 295 33.33 -36.55 -12.69
N TYR A 296 33.93 -37.19 -11.71
CA TYR A 296 35.35 -37.11 -11.42
C TYR A 296 35.85 -38.41 -10.79
N THR A 297 36.99 -38.89 -11.27
CA THR A 297 37.73 -39.99 -10.64
C THR A 297 39.08 -39.46 -10.20
N SER A 298 39.40 -39.62 -8.91
CA SER A 298 40.71 -39.22 -8.40
C SER A 298 41.81 -40.12 -8.94
N THR A 299 43.02 -39.60 -9.04
CA THR A 299 44.20 -40.45 -9.28
C THR A 299 44.36 -41.44 -8.11
N PRO A 300 44.71 -42.71 -8.38
CA PRO A 300 44.99 -43.67 -7.32
C PRO A 300 46.15 -43.20 -6.44
N ARG A 301 46.01 -43.31 -5.12
CA ARG A 301 47.08 -43.00 -4.16
C ARG A 301 47.09 -43.98 -3.00
N LEU A 302 48.22 -44.14 -2.32
CA LEU A 302 48.31 -45.00 -1.15
C LEU A 302 47.43 -44.48 -0.01
N VAL A 303 46.81 -45.39 0.75
CA VAL A 303 46.07 -45.07 1.98
C VAL A 303 46.95 -44.35 3.01
N SER A 304 48.27 -44.63 3.02
CA SER A 304 49.24 -43.89 3.84
C SER A 304 49.33 -42.40 3.55
N ALA A 305 48.93 -41.94 2.35
CA ALA A 305 48.84 -40.52 2.00
C ALA A 305 47.57 -39.84 2.55
N GLY A 306 46.70 -40.59 3.24
CA GLY A 306 45.49 -40.11 3.90
C GLY A 306 44.19 -40.57 3.25
N LEU A 307 43.10 -40.45 4.00
CA LEU A 307 41.75 -40.93 3.64
C LEU A 307 40.80 -39.81 3.15
N GLU A 308 41.24 -38.55 3.18
CA GLU A 308 40.46 -37.42 2.65
C GLU A 308 40.86 -37.08 1.21
N ILE A 309 39.96 -37.27 0.26
CA ILE A 309 40.22 -37.04 -1.17
C ILE A 309 39.54 -35.74 -1.61
N ALA A 310 40.31 -34.85 -2.24
CA ALA A 310 39.78 -33.65 -2.87
C ALA A 310 38.98 -34.03 -4.13
N VAL A 311 37.79 -33.46 -4.28
CA VAL A 311 37.05 -33.50 -5.54
C VAL A 311 36.93 -32.07 -6.07
N PRO A 312 37.16 -31.82 -7.37
CA PRO A 312 37.00 -30.49 -7.96
C PRO A 312 35.59 -29.95 -7.72
N ARG A 313 35.49 -28.70 -7.27
CA ARG A 313 34.18 -28.06 -7.02
C ARG A 313 33.35 -27.86 -8.29
N SER A 314 34.00 -27.87 -9.45
CA SER A 314 33.36 -27.76 -10.77
C SER A 314 32.25 -28.79 -10.99
N VAL A 315 32.37 -29.99 -10.41
CA VAL A 315 31.35 -31.06 -10.54
C VAL A 315 30.00 -30.69 -9.90
N LEU A 316 30.01 -29.78 -8.91
CA LEU A 316 28.81 -29.34 -8.20
C LEU A 316 27.89 -28.52 -9.12
N ALA A 317 28.47 -27.69 -10.00
CA ALA A 317 27.73 -26.83 -10.92
C ALA A 317 26.79 -27.62 -11.85
N TYR A 318 27.21 -28.83 -12.27
CA TYR A 318 26.42 -29.74 -13.11
C TYR A 318 25.39 -30.56 -12.34
N SER A 319 25.54 -30.62 -11.01
CA SER A 319 24.82 -31.53 -10.12
C SER A 319 23.84 -30.82 -9.18
N LEU A 320 23.70 -29.49 -9.25
CA LEU A 320 22.79 -28.73 -8.39
C LEU A 320 21.35 -29.26 -8.48
N ALA A 321 20.72 -29.42 -7.31
CA ALA A 321 19.39 -30.01 -7.14
C ALA A 321 19.24 -31.44 -7.71
N LYS A 322 20.34 -32.19 -7.82
CA LYS A 322 20.36 -33.59 -8.28
C LYS A 322 21.05 -34.50 -7.26
N VAL A 323 20.84 -35.80 -7.42
CA VAL A 323 21.48 -36.84 -6.61
C VAL A 323 22.71 -37.36 -7.35
N VAL A 324 23.88 -37.33 -6.70
CA VAL A 324 25.12 -37.92 -7.20
C VAL A 324 25.42 -39.22 -6.47
N THR A 325 26.23 -40.08 -7.08
CA THR A 325 26.71 -41.31 -6.45
C THR A 325 28.20 -41.18 -6.17
N VAL A 326 28.60 -41.36 -4.92
CA VAL A 326 30.01 -41.33 -4.53
C VAL A 326 30.43 -42.72 -4.04
N THR A 327 31.47 -43.26 -4.64
CA THR A 327 32.10 -44.52 -4.23
C THR A 327 33.61 -44.32 -4.09
N TYR A 328 34.27 -45.26 -3.44
CA TYR A 328 35.72 -45.41 -3.53
C TYR A 328 36.10 -46.83 -3.92
N VAL A 329 37.25 -46.96 -4.55
CA VAL A 329 37.84 -48.22 -4.99
C VAL A 329 39.15 -48.42 -4.25
N ILE A 330 39.29 -49.59 -3.66
CA ILE A 330 40.52 -50.08 -3.04
C ILE A 330 41.10 -51.15 -3.94
N GLU A 331 42.36 -50.99 -4.30
CA GLU A 331 43.14 -52.01 -4.97
C GLU A 331 44.18 -52.57 -3.99
N ARG A 332 44.07 -53.87 -3.71
CA ARG A 332 44.98 -54.62 -2.84
C ARG A 332 45.49 -55.82 -3.62
N ASN A 333 46.82 -55.91 -3.79
CA ASN A 333 47.47 -57.00 -4.53
C ASN A 333 46.89 -57.23 -5.94
N GLY A 334 46.49 -56.15 -6.64
CA GLY A 334 45.89 -56.22 -7.97
C GLY A 334 44.38 -56.51 -8.01
N VAL A 335 43.74 -56.80 -6.88
CA VAL A 335 42.29 -57.01 -6.78
C VAL A 335 41.59 -55.70 -6.42
N ARG A 336 40.60 -55.30 -7.23
CA ARG A 336 39.82 -54.07 -7.02
C ARG A 336 38.52 -54.36 -6.30
N SER A 337 38.28 -53.68 -5.20
CA SER A 337 37.04 -53.72 -4.41
C SER A 337 36.42 -52.34 -4.38
N THR A 338 35.12 -52.25 -4.70
CA THR A 338 34.37 -50.99 -4.70
C THR A 338 33.51 -50.89 -3.46
N SER A 339 33.43 -49.70 -2.87
CA SER A 339 32.57 -49.42 -1.72
C SER A 339 31.08 -49.48 -2.04
N LEU A 340 30.28 -49.63 -0.99
CA LEU A 340 28.86 -49.28 -1.07
C LEU A 340 28.70 -47.82 -1.56
N PRO A 341 27.67 -47.53 -2.38
CA PRO A 341 27.46 -46.19 -2.91
C PRO A 341 26.85 -45.24 -1.87
N LEU A 342 27.43 -44.05 -1.73
CA LEU A 342 26.76 -42.92 -1.09
C LEU A 342 25.90 -42.20 -2.12
N LYS A 343 24.57 -42.18 -1.91
CA LYS A 343 23.65 -41.31 -2.67
C LYS A 343 23.59 -39.95 -1.99
N LEU A 344 24.18 -38.94 -2.62
CA LEU A 344 24.31 -37.60 -2.06
C LEU A 344 23.47 -36.59 -2.85
N ASN A 345 22.55 -35.91 -2.18
CA ASN A 345 21.73 -34.84 -2.72
C ASN A 345 22.53 -33.53 -2.70
N ILE A 346 22.86 -33.00 -3.88
CA ILE A 346 23.47 -31.67 -3.99
C ILE A 346 22.33 -30.66 -3.97
N LEU A 347 22.32 -29.79 -2.96
CA LEU A 347 21.25 -28.80 -2.81
C LEU A 347 21.28 -27.76 -3.93
N ALA A 348 20.14 -27.10 -4.16
CA ALA A 348 20.10 -25.93 -5.01
C ALA A 348 20.95 -24.80 -4.42
N LEU A 349 21.46 -23.91 -5.29
CA LEU A 349 22.22 -22.76 -4.84
C LEU A 349 21.27 -21.71 -4.27
N PRO A 350 21.42 -21.29 -2.99
CA PRO A 350 20.52 -20.31 -2.40
C PRO A 350 20.72 -18.92 -3.02
N ALA A 351 19.67 -18.08 -3.02
CA ALA A 351 19.73 -16.73 -3.56
C ALA A 351 20.80 -15.85 -2.90
N THR A 352 21.13 -16.09 -1.62
CA THR A 352 22.18 -15.38 -0.88
C THR A 352 23.60 -15.70 -1.38
N ALA A 353 23.79 -16.79 -2.13
CA ALA A 353 25.06 -17.14 -2.77
C ALA A 353 25.20 -16.53 -4.18
N LEU A 354 24.13 -15.93 -4.70
CA LEU A 354 24.03 -15.31 -6.01
C LEU A 354 24.14 -13.78 -5.87
N ASN A 355 25.35 -13.26 -6.04
CA ASN A 355 25.61 -11.82 -5.95
C ASN A 355 25.37 -11.14 -7.31
N PRO A 356 24.28 -10.38 -7.51
CA PRO A 356 24.07 -9.70 -8.79
C PRO A 356 25.09 -8.57 -8.99
N PRO A 357 25.33 -8.15 -10.26
CA PRO A 357 26.16 -6.98 -10.56
C PRO A 357 25.67 -5.70 -9.86
N LYS A 358 26.56 -4.73 -9.66
CA LYS A 358 26.22 -3.41 -9.09
C LYS A 358 26.75 -2.25 -9.92
N ILE A 359 26.05 -1.12 -9.88
CA ILE A 359 26.53 0.18 -10.35
C ILE A 359 27.29 0.82 -9.20
N ILE A 360 28.54 1.23 -9.42
CA ILE A 360 29.43 1.68 -8.35
C ILE A 360 29.11 3.10 -7.89
N GLU A 361 28.57 3.92 -8.78
CA GLU A 361 28.23 5.31 -8.53
C GLU A 361 26.85 5.48 -7.86
N ALA A 362 26.12 4.38 -7.64
CA ALA A 362 24.91 4.40 -6.85
C ALA A 362 25.22 4.44 -5.34
N ASP A 363 24.38 5.12 -4.57
CA ASP A 363 24.53 5.19 -3.12
C ASP A 363 24.13 3.88 -2.40
N ALA A 364 24.36 3.83 -1.08
CA ALA A 364 24.06 2.65 -0.26
C ALA A 364 22.56 2.28 -0.24
N ASN A 365 21.68 3.21 -0.61
CA ASN A 365 20.23 3.02 -0.69
C ASN A 365 19.77 2.72 -2.13
N ASN A 366 20.70 2.42 -3.04
CA ASN A 366 20.47 2.18 -4.46
C ASN A 366 19.86 3.38 -5.22
N PHE A 367 20.13 4.62 -4.83
CA PHE A 367 19.87 5.75 -5.71
C PHE A 367 21.04 5.96 -6.66
N LEU A 368 20.74 6.13 -7.95
CA LEU A 368 21.72 6.52 -8.96
C LEU A 368 21.46 7.98 -9.36
N ASP A 369 22.37 8.87 -8.97
CA ASP A 369 22.31 10.29 -9.30
C ASP A 369 22.96 10.56 -10.66
N VAL A 370 22.13 10.64 -11.69
CA VAL A 370 22.54 10.86 -13.07
C VAL A 370 23.03 12.28 -13.29
N ILE A 371 22.56 13.25 -12.49
CA ILE A 371 23.03 14.65 -12.55
C ILE A 371 24.46 14.74 -12.03
N ALA A 372 24.75 14.10 -10.88
CA ALA A 372 26.08 14.09 -10.28
C ALA A 372 27.14 13.42 -11.17
N LEU A 373 26.75 12.50 -12.07
CA LEU A 373 27.66 11.91 -13.06
C LEU A 373 28.19 12.94 -14.07
N GLY A 374 27.46 14.03 -14.34
CA GLY A 374 27.85 15.06 -15.30
C GLY A 374 28.04 14.53 -16.73
N THR A 375 29.30 14.44 -17.18
CA THR A 375 29.71 13.84 -18.47
C THR A 375 30.31 12.43 -18.33
N LYS A 376 30.52 11.94 -17.10
CA LYS A 376 31.13 10.64 -16.84
C LYS A 376 30.14 9.51 -17.07
N ASN A 377 30.62 8.39 -17.59
CA ASN A 377 29.85 7.14 -17.61
C ASN A 377 29.78 6.54 -16.20
N ALA A 378 28.71 5.79 -15.92
CA ALA A 378 28.68 4.93 -14.74
C ALA A 378 29.39 3.60 -15.03
N THR A 379 29.69 2.83 -13.98
CA THR A 379 30.42 1.57 -14.08
C THR A 379 29.63 0.46 -13.39
N ILE A 380 29.30 -0.59 -14.15
CA ILE A 380 28.75 -1.83 -13.61
C ILE A 380 29.91 -2.76 -13.27
N HIS A 381 29.93 -3.28 -12.04
CA HIS A 381 30.82 -4.36 -11.64
C HIS A 381 30.02 -5.67 -11.60
N GLY A 382 30.37 -6.62 -12.48
CA GLY A 382 29.98 -8.01 -12.32
C GLY A 382 30.76 -8.60 -11.14
N LEU A 383 30.08 -9.05 -10.08
CA LEU A 383 30.71 -9.52 -8.85
C LEU A 383 31.02 -11.02 -8.91
N LEU A 384 31.81 -11.54 -7.97
CA LEU A 384 31.95 -13.00 -7.78
C LEU A 384 30.70 -13.60 -7.12
N TRP A 385 30.40 -14.84 -7.47
CA TRP A 385 29.36 -15.66 -6.84
C TRP A 385 29.88 -17.07 -6.55
N THR A 386 29.14 -17.84 -5.74
CA THR A 386 29.52 -19.22 -5.43
C THR A 386 29.48 -20.10 -6.68
N LEU A 387 30.53 -20.89 -6.92
CA LEU A 387 30.74 -21.70 -8.13
C LEU A 387 30.98 -20.87 -9.42
N ILE A 388 31.43 -19.61 -9.29
CA ILE A 388 31.93 -18.86 -10.45
C ILE A 388 33.15 -19.58 -11.05
N GLU A 389 33.14 -19.78 -12.37
CA GLU A 389 34.26 -20.38 -13.10
C GLU A 389 34.45 -19.76 -14.47
N VAL A 390 35.70 -19.80 -14.94
CA VAL A 390 36.05 -19.40 -16.30
C VAL A 390 35.25 -20.22 -17.33
N GLY A 391 34.68 -19.51 -18.31
CA GLY A 391 33.88 -20.06 -19.41
C GLY A 391 32.36 -20.04 -19.17
N GLN A 392 31.89 -19.72 -17.96
CA GLN A 392 30.46 -19.57 -17.69
C GLN A 392 29.88 -18.40 -18.50
N GLN A 393 28.89 -18.68 -19.34
CA GLN A 393 28.23 -17.66 -20.17
C GLN A 393 27.32 -16.78 -19.32
N VAL A 394 27.28 -15.49 -19.60
CA VAL A 394 26.53 -14.51 -18.79
C VAL A 394 25.61 -13.63 -19.62
N TRP A 395 24.49 -13.25 -19.01
CA TRP A 395 23.51 -12.33 -19.57
C TRP A 395 23.23 -11.21 -18.58
N LEU A 396 23.20 -9.98 -19.07
CA LEU A 396 22.88 -8.79 -18.29
C LEU A 396 21.98 -7.88 -19.11
N LYS A 397 20.78 -7.65 -18.61
CA LYS A 397 19.80 -6.72 -19.17
C LYS A 397 19.44 -5.68 -18.14
N LEU A 398 19.32 -4.44 -18.58
CA LEU A 398 18.76 -3.33 -17.81
C LEU A 398 17.32 -3.12 -18.25
N GLU A 399 16.43 -2.95 -17.27
CA GLU A 399 15.03 -2.57 -17.49
C GLU A 399 14.77 -1.23 -16.81
N GLY A 400 14.68 -0.18 -17.62
CA GLY A 400 14.48 1.21 -17.18
C GLY A 400 13.20 1.81 -17.76
N LYS A 401 12.85 3.01 -17.30
CA LYS A 401 11.72 3.79 -17.85
C LYS A 401 12.14 5.23 -18.15
N LYS A 402 11.65 5.79 -19.24
CA LYS A 402 11.77 7.22 -19.55
C LYS A 402 10.82 8.05 -18.67
N ALA A 403 10.96 9.37 -18.67
CA ALA A 403 10.09 10.29 -17.91
C ALA A 403 8.60 10.13 -18.26
N ASN A 404 8.27 9.74 -19.49
CA ASN A 404 6.90 9.48 -19.95
C ASN A 404 6.37 8.07 -19.60
N GLY A 405 7.13 7.27 -18.84
CA GLY A 405 6.78 5.91 -18.44
C GLY A 405 7.06 4.81 -19.46
N THR A 406 7.48 5.13 -20.69
CA THR A 406 7.85 4.14 -21.71
C THR A 406 9.11 3.37 -21.33
N ALA A 407 9.20 2.10 -21.74
CA ALA A 407 10.35 1.26 -21.43
C ALA A 407 11.63 1.75 -22.13
N HIS A 408 12.74 1.74 -21.40
CA HIS A 408 14.08 2.10 -21.88
C HIS A 408 15.08 1.01 -21.54
N ASN A 409 14.89 -0.16 -22.13
CA ASN A 409 15.66 -1.36 -21.82
C ASN A 409 16.99 -1.38 -22.59
N LEU A 410 18.04 -1.92 -21.97
CA LEU A 410 19.36 -2.09 -22.58
C LEU A 410 19.91 -3.49 -22.32
N THR A 411 20.28 -4.22 -23.37
CA THR A 411 21.01 -5.47 -23.24
C THR A 411 22.51 -5.18 -23.25
N ILE A 412 23.20 -5.58 -22.18
CA ILE A 412 24.65 -5.37 -22.01
C ILE A 412 25.42 -6.64 -22.35
N TRP A 413 24.97 -7.79 -21.83
CA TRP A 413 25.54 -9.11 -22.13
C TRP A 413 24.42 -10.04 -22.59
N ASN A 414 24.68 -10.82 -23.64
CA ASN A 414 23.70 -11.66 -24.31
C ASN A 414 24.14 -13.11 -24.47
N GLY A 415 25.13 -13.58 -23.69
CA GLY A 415 25.86 -14.80 -24.01
C GLY A 415 26.75 -14.60 -25.23
N SER A 416 27.22 -15.68 -25.86
CA SER A 416 27.95 -15.63 -27.14
C SER A 416 29.17 -14.70 -27.15
N GLY A 417 30.19 -15.02 -26.33
CA GLY A 417 31.40 -14.20 -26.19
C GLY A 417 31.43 -13.34 -24.93
N HIS A 418 30.30 -13.24 -24.23
CA HIS A 418 30.21 -12.72 -22.87
C HIS A 418 30.24 -13.88 -21.86
N TYR A 419 31.42 -14.13 -21.31
CA TYR A 419 31.65 -15.19 -20.35
C TYR A 419 32.63 -14.75 -19.27
N VAL A 420 32.58 -15.45 -18.15
CA VAL A 420 33.55 -15.29 -17.06
C VAL A 420 34.94 -15.64 -17.58
N ASN A 421 35.88 -14.70 -17.49
CA ASN A 421 37.27 -14.90 -17.90
C ASN A 421 38.20 -14.94 -16.68
N GLY A 422 39.46 -15.35 -16.89
CA GLY A 422 40.44 -15.48 -15.79
C GLY A 422 40.70 -14.16 -15.06
N THR A 423 40.69 -13.03 -15.78
CA THR A 423 40.87 -11.69 -15.20
C THR A 423 39.72 -11.32 -14.26
N TRP A 424 38.47 -11.61 -14.63
CA TRP A 424 37.31 -11.39 -13.76
C TRP A 424 37.48 -12.14 -12.43
N VAL A 425 37.79 -13.43 -12.50
CA VAL A 425 37.98 -14.26 -11.30
C VAL A 425 39.13 -13.74 -10.44
N ALA A 426 40.28 -13.42 -11.05
CA ALA A 426 41.46 -12.94 -10.33
C ALA A 426 41.26 -11.56 -9.67
N GLN A 427 40.56 -10.64 -10.33
CA GLN A 427 40.31 -9.29 -9.81
C GLN A 427 39.14 -9.22 -8.82
N GLY A 428 38.27 -10.22 -8.81
CA GLY A 428 37.07 -10.24 -7.98
C GLY A 428 35.88 -9.46 -8.55
N PHE A 429 36.04 -8.79 -9.69
CA PHE A 429 34.94 -8.18 -10.43
C PHE A 429 35.28 -8.00 -11.91
N TRP A 430 34.26 -7.71 -12.72
CA TRP A 430 34.41 -7.33 -14.12
C TRP A 430 33.76 -5.97 -14.39
N PRO A 431 34.55 -4.93 -14.71
CA PRO A 431 34.01 -3.60 -14.96
C PRO A 431 33.38 -3.51 -16.36
N ARG A 432 32.22 -2.87 -16.44
CA ARG A 432 31.54 -2.56 -17.68
C ARG A 432 31.00 -1.13 -17.64
N SER A 433 31.49 -0.28 -18.53
CA SER A 433 31.00 1.08 -18.70
C SER A 433 29.52 1.08 -19.12
N LEU A 434 28.70 1.82 -18.39
CA LEU A 434 27.32 2.15 -18.70
C LEU A 434 27.25 3.61 -19.16
N VAL A 435 26.98 3.79 -20.44
CA VAL A 435 27.10 5.11 -21.09
C VAL A 435 26.14 6.13 -20.51
N ASN A 436 26.65 7.34 -20.26
CA ASN A 436 25.89 8.44 -19.69
C ASN A 436 24.69 8.85 -20.57
N SER A 437 24.84 8.77 -21.90
CA SER A 437 23.75 9.06 -22.84
C SER A 437 22.51 8.19 -22.60
N TYR A 438 22.70 6.90 -22.31
CA TYR A 438 21.59 6.00 -21.96
C TYR A 438 20.92 6.43 -20.64
N LEU A 439 21.72 6.76 -19.63
CA LEU A 439 21.23 7.13 -18.28
C LEU A 439 20.42 8.43 -18.30
N LYS A 440 20.80 9.40 -19.13
CA LYS A 440 20.11 10.69 -19.28
C LYS A 440 18.70 10.58 -19.87
N GLU A 441 18.39 9.48 -20.54
CA GLU A 441 17.04 9.24 -21.07
C GLU A 441 16.09 8.61 -20.04
N LEU A 442 16.60 8.19 -18.87
CA LEU A 442 15.79 7.65 -17.79
C LEU A 442 15.04 8.77 -17.06
N GLY A 443 13.79 8.49 -16.66
CA GLY A 443 12.97 9.47 -15.93
C GLY A 443 13.43 9.66 -14.49
N ASP A 444 13.32 10.87 -13.97
CA ASP A 444 13.51 11.14 -12.54
C ASP A 444 12.50 10.34 -11.69
N GLY A 445 12.95 9.76 -10.58
CA GLY A 445 12.15 8.88 -9.73
C GLY A 445 11.85 7.50 -10.33
N SER A 446 12.20 7.25 -11.60
CA SER A 446 11.97 5.95 -12.24
C SER A 446 12.92 4.87 -11.73
N THR A 447 12.56 3.60 -11.97
CA THR A 447 13.37 2.45 -11.58
C THR A 447 14.26 1.98 -12.73
N LEU A 448 15.50 1.60 -12.43
CA LEU A 448 16.40 0.86 -13.30
C LEU A 448 16.74 -0.50 -12.68
N THR A 449 16.28 -1.58 -13.28
CA THR A 449 16.44 -2.95 -12.77
C THR A 449 17.54 -3.69 -13.55
N LEU A 450 18.52 -4.23 -12.84
CA LEU A 450 19.56 -5.10 -13.39
C LEU A 450 19.10 -6.56 -13.28
N LYS A 451 18.91 -7.20 -14.42
CA LYS A 451 18.58 -8.62 -14.54
C LYS A 451 19.82 -9.37 -15.03
N PHE A 452 20.37 -10.20 -14.15
CA PHE A 452 21.59 -10.96 -14.43
C PHE A 452 21.33 -12.47 -14.41
N LYS A 453 21.94 -13.19 -15.34
CA LYS A 453 21.93 -14.65 -15.40
C LYS A 453 23.33 -15.18 -15.71
N ALA A 454 23.66 -16.36 -15.18
CA ALA A 454 24.89 -17.07 -15.51
C ALA A 454 24.62 -18.57 -15.74
N SER A 455 25.19 -19.13 -16.80
CA SER A 455 25.16 -20.56 -17.06
C SER A 455 26.27 -21.23 -16.25
N LEU A 456 25.87 -22.03 -15.25
CA LEU A 456 26.82 -22.76 -14.42
C LEU A 456 27.39 -23.99 -15.15
N ASP A 457 26.65 -24.54 -16.11
CA ASP A 457 27.06 -25.66 -16.98
C ASP A 457 27.95 -25.22 -18.16
N LYS A 458 28.25 -23.92 -18.28
CA LYS A 458 29.03 -23.29 -19.37
C LYS A 458 28.36 -23.36 -20.75
N SER A 459 27.10 -23.82 -20.82
CA SER A 459 26.32 -23.79 -22.05
C SER A 459 25.96 -22.36 -22.45
N ASN A 460 25.87 -22.10 -23.75
CA ASN A 460 25.38 -20.82 -24.25
C ASN A 460 23.85 -20.83 -24.42
N ILE A 461 23.13 -21.45 -23.48
CA ILE A 461 21.67 -21.60 -23.51
C ILE A 461 21.07 -20.80 -22.36
N GLN A 462 20.51 -19.63 -22.65
CA GLN A 462 20.00 -18.73 -21.62
C GLN A 462 18.88 -19.34 -20.76
N ALA A 463 18.08 -20.26 -21.31
CA ALA A 463 17.02 -20.96 -20.58
C ALA A 463 17.55 -21.84 -19.44
N ASN A 464 18.78 -22.33 -19.56
CA ASN A 464 19.45 -23.16 -18.55
C ASN A 464 20.25 -22.32 -17.55
N ALA A 465 20.36 -21.00 -17.77
CA ALA A 465 21.14 -20.12 -16.93
C ALA A 465 20.43 -19.86 -15.59
N VAL A 466 21.21 -19.88 -14.51
CA VAL A 466 20.73 -19.52 -13.18
C VAL A 466 20.43 -18.03 -13.14
N VAL A 467 19.23 -17.70 -12.66
CA VAL A 467 18.75 -16.32 -12.51
C VAL A 467 19.20 -15.78 -11.16
N PHE A 468 19.85 -14.61 -11.17
CA PHE A 468 20.27 -13.93 -9.95
C PHE A 468 19.14 -13.04 -9.44
N PRO A 469 19.13 -12.70 -8.13
CA PRO A 469 18.22 -11.69 -7.61
C PRO A 469 18.34 -10.38 -8.39
N ASP A 470 17.20 -9.76 -8.68
CA ASP A 470 17.17 -8.44 -9.33
C ASP A 470 17.82 -7.40 -8.40
N ARG A 471 18.65 -6.51 -8.96
CA ARG A 471 19.08 -5.29 -8.25
C ARG A 471 18.40 -4.08 -8.88
N VAL A 472 17.68 -3.31 -8.05
CA VAL A 472 16.86 -2.18 -8.50
C VAL A 472 17.47 -0.87 -7.99
N TYR A 473 17.60 0.10 -8.89
CA TYR A 473 17.99 1.47 -8.56
C TYR A 473 16.86 2.45 -8.79
N THR A 474 16.78 3.50 -7.97
CA THR A 474 15.94 4.67 -8.23
C THR A 474 16.78 5.77 -8.87
N ILE A 475 16.33 6.26 -10.02
CA ILE A 475 17.05 7.28 -10.81
C ILE A 475 16.76 8.68 -10.26
N ARG A 476 17.82 9.47 -10.04
CA ARG A 476 17.72 10.92 -9.83
C ARG A 476 18.26 11.61 -11.07
N ALA A 477 17.38 12.18 -11.87
CA ALA A 477 17.68 12.80 -13.16
C ALA A 477 17.18 14.25 -13.25
N ALA A 478 16.53 14.77 -12.19
CA ALA A 478 16.15 16.18 -12.09
C ALA A 478 16.94 16.87 -10.95
N ALA A 479 17.38 18.11 -11.20
CA ALA A 479 17.95 18.94 -10.14
C ALA A 479 16.84 19.36 -9.17
N LEU A 480 17.05 19.12 -7.88
CA LEU A 480 16.12 19.56 -6.83
C LEU A 480 16.15 21.09 -6.74
N LEU A 481 15.03 21.74 -7.05
CA LEU A 481 14.89 23.19 -6.93
C LEU A 481 15.05 23.64 -5.48
N SER A 482 15.88 24.66 -5.24
CA SER A 482 15.93 25.30 -3.93
C SER A 482 14.63 26.06 -3.66
N PRO A 483 14.11 26.03 -2.42
CA PRO A 483 12.87 26.72 -2.09
C PRO A 483 13.04 28.25 -2.19
N THR A 484 11.98 28.93 -2.61
CA THR A 484 11.88 30.39 -2.72
C THR A 484 10.58 30.87 -2.08
N ILE A 485 10.57 32.08 -1.52
CA ILE A 485 9.34 32.80 -1.13
C ILE A 485 9.16 33.91 -2.18
N THR A 486 8.16 33.77 -3.06
CA THR A 486 7.94 34.69 -4.17
C THR A 486 6.98 35.81 -3.82
N SER A 487 6.00 35.57 -2.94
CA SER A 487 5.02 36.59 -2.53
C SER A 487 4.57 36.37 -1.09
N VAL A 488 4.33 37.48 -0.39
CA VAL A 488 3.72 37.50 0.95
C VAL A 488 2.62 38.56 0.95
N LYS A 489 1.38 38.13 1.19
CA LYS A 489 0.21 39.02 1.19
C LYS A 489 -0.45 39.08 2.55
N GLY A 490 -0.87 40.28 2.95
CA GLY A 490 -1.69 40.48 4.14
C GLY A 490 -3.15 40.09 3.86
N SER A 491 -3.81 39.45 4.82
CA SER A 491 -5.22 39.05 4.75
C SER A 491 -6.03 39.80 5.82
N PRO A 492 -7.23 40.34 5.49
CA PRO A 492 -8.04 40.03 4.30
C PRO A 492 -7.75 40.87 3.05
N GLY A 493 -6.91 41.92 3.13
CA GLY A 493 -6.72 42.87 2.02
C GLY A 493 -6.10 42.28 0.74
N ASN A 494 -5.46 41.11 0.82
CA ASN A 494 -4.72 40.46 -0.26
C ASN A 494 -3.67 41.37 -0.93
N VAL A 495 -3.15 42.31 -0.15
CA VAL A 495 -2.14 43.30 -0.57
C VAL A 495 -0.75 42.70 -0.41
N GLU A 496 0.09 42.84 -1.41
CA GLU A 496 1.49 42.39 -1.36
C GLU A 496 2.29 43.23 -0.36
N ILE A 497 3.02 42.55 0.52
CA ILE A 497 3.90 43.15 1.52
C ILE A 497 5.33 43.01 1.03
N ALA A 498 5.91 44.11 0.53
CA ALA A 498 7.30 44.12 0.06
C ALA A 498 8.29 43.69 1.16
N ASN A 499 9.45 43.16 0.77
CA ASN A 499 10.50 42.77 1.72
C ASN A 499 10.96 44.00 2.53
N GLY A 500 10.96 43.88 3.86
CA GLY A 500 11.28 44.96 4.80
C GLY A 500 10.13 45.91 5.12
N ALA A 501 8.97 45.78 4.47
CA ALA A 501 7.83 46.65 4.71
C ALA A 501 7.14 46.37 6.06
N SER A 502 6.27 47.29 6.47
CA SER A 502 5.40 47.11 7.63
C SER A 502 3.96 46.82 7.19
N THR A 503 3.24 46.02 7.97
CA THR A 503 1.82 45.72 7.79
C THR A 503 1.11 45.70 9.14
N SER A 504 -0.20 45.94 9.16
CA SER A 504 -1.02 45.71 10.36
C SER A 504 -1.82 44.40 10.30
N ASP A 505 -1.69 43.65 9.20
CA ASP A 505 -2.29 42.33 9.05
C ASP A 505 -1.50 41.28 9.83
N THR A 506 -2.19 40.54 10.70
CA THR A 506 -1.62 39.42 11.47
C THR A 506 -1.83 38.07 10.79
N THR A 507 -2.55 38.04 9.67
CA THR A 507 -2.71 36.86 8.82
C THR A 507 -1.99 37.09 7.51
N LEU A 508 -1.05 36.20 7.18
CA LEU A 508 -0.14 36.32 6.05
C LEU A 508 -0.26 35.10 5.14
N VAL A 509 -0.43 35.34 3.84
CA VAL A 509 -0.47 34.31 2.80
C VAL A 509 0.87 34.30 2.08
N PHE A 510 1.60 33.20 2.20
CA PHE A 510 2.89 32.96 1.56
C PHE A 510 2.70 32.13 0.30
N SER A 511 3.43 32.48 -0.76
CA SER A 511 3.58 31.64 -1.94
C SER A 511 5.03 31.57 -2.39
N GLY A 512 5.39 30.49 -3.07
CA GLY A 512 6.76 30.22 -3.47
C GLY A 512 6.90 29.02 -4.41
N LYS A 513 8.14 28.76 -4.81
CA LYS A 513 8.53 27.59 -5.61
C LYS A 513 9.50 26.69 -4.86
N ALA A 514 9.48 25.39 -5.12
CA ALA A 514 10.38 24.39 -4.56
C ALA A 514 10.35 23.11 -5.43
N ALA A 515 11.10 22.06 -5.08
CA ALA A 515 11.12 20.84 -5.89
C ALA A 515 9.73 20.16 -5.88
N PRO A 516 9.12 19.85 -7.04
CA PRO A 516 7.79 19.26 -7.13
C PRO A 516 7.63 17.98 -6.29
N GLY A 517 6.48 17.81 -5.64
CA GLY A 517 6.16 16.63 -4.84
C GLY A 517 6.94 16.51 -3.52
N GLN A 518 7.80 17.47 -3.19
CA GLN A 518 8.56 17.50 -1.94
C GLN A 518 7.85 18.32 -0.85
N GLN A 519 8.49 18.47 0.31
CA GLN A 519 8.01 19.31 1.41
C GLN A 519 9.03 20.39 1.80
N ILE A 520 8.53 21.54 2.25
CA ILE A 520 9.28 22.64 2.85
C ILE A 520 8.78 22.92 4.27
N GLU A 521 9.63 23.51 5.10
CA GLU A 521 9.28 24.09 6.38
C GLU A 521 9.28 25.61 6.26
N LEU A 522 8.12 26.23 6.46
CA LEU A 522 8.00 27.68 6.57
C LEU A 522 8.36 28.06 8.01
N ARG A 523 9.39 28.89 8.17
CA ARG A 523 9.96 29.30 9.45
C ARG A 523 9.84 30.80 9.65
N ASP A 524 9.74 31.24 10.89
CA ASP A 524 9.84 32.64 11.31
C ASP A 524 10.88 32.74 12.43
N LYS A 525 11.90 33.59 12.25
CA LYS A 525 13.05 33.69 13.16
C LYS A 525 13.72 32.34 13.43
N GLY A 526 13.76 31.48 12.41
CA GLY A 526 14.32 30.13 12.48
C GLY A 526 13.40 29.06 13.10
N VAL A 527 12.27 29.45 13.70
CA VAL A 527 11.29 28.52 14.30
C VAL A 527 10.29 28.06 13.24
N VAL A 528 10.07 26.75 13.13
CA VAL A 528 9.09 26.17 12.19
C VAL A 528 7.67 26.60 12.58
N LYS A 529 6.95 27.23 11.64
CA LYS A 529 5.54 27.59 11.76
C LYS A 529 4.63 26.61 11.04
N ALA A 530 5.10 26.04 9.92
CA ALA A 530 4.36 25.05 9.15
C ALA A 530 5.28 24.13 8.34
N THR A 531 4.79 22.93 8.02
CA THR A 531 5.34 22.07 6.96
C THR A 531 4.37 22.07 5.80
N VAL A 532 4.84 22.38 4.59
CA VAL A 532 4.01 22.62 3.40
C VAL A 532 4.47 21.70 2.27
N ALA A 533 3.52 21.05 1.60
CA ALA A 533 3.81 20.24 0.41
C ALA A 533 3.92 21.12 -0.84
N VAL A 534 4.80 20.73 -1.76
CA VAL A 534 4.99 21.37 -3.06
C VAL A 534 4.21 20.58 -4.11
N ASP A 535 3.42 21.27 -4.91
CA ASP A 535 2.62 20.63 -5.95
C ASP A 535 3.48 20.11 -7.13
N ALA A 536 2.85 19.36 -8.03
CA ALA A 536 3.52 18.80 -9.20
C ALA A 536 4.03 19.86 -10.19
N ALA A 537 3.56 21.10 -10.06
CA ALA A 537 3.92 22.23 -10.90
C ALA A 537 4.99 23.13 -10.26
N ASP A 538 5.66 22.67 -9.19
CA ASP A 538 6.73 23.34 -8.41
C ASP A 538 6.28 24.39 -7.39
N ASN A 539 4.98 24.62 -7.22
CA ASN A 539 4.47 25.73 -6.40
C ASN A 539 4.04 25.26 -5.00
N TRP A 540 4.13 26.15 -4.03
CA TRP A 540 3.57 25.96 -2.70
C TRP A 540 2.88 27.24 -2.22
N ASN A 541 1.84 27.09 -1.42
CA ASN A 541 1.15 28.19 -0.76
C ASN A 541 0.82 27.82 0.69
N HIS A 542 0.81 28.81 1.59
CA HIS A 542 0.44 28.58 2.98
C HIS A 542 0.00 29.88 3.67
N THR A 543 -1.00 29.78 4.55
CA THR A 543 -1.50 30.92 5.33
C THR A 543 -1.11 30.77 6.79
N LEU A 544 -0.34 31.72 7.32
CA LEU A 544 -0.07 31.85 8.75
C LEU A 544 -1.05 32.84 9.38
N THR A 545 -1.78 32.44 10.40
CA THR A 545 -2.72 33.29 11.14
C THR A 545 -2.12 33.73 12.48
N GLY A 546 -2.58 34.87 13.00
CA GLY A 546 -2.25 35.32 14.37
C GLY A 546 -0.76 35.59 14.62
N GLN A 547 -0.03 36.10 13.62
CA GLN A 547 1.36 36.51 13.80
C GLN A 547 1.44 37.70 14.78
N ALA A 548 2.43 37.66 15.68
CA ALA A 548 2.57 38.64 16.74
C ALA A 548 2.99 40.02 16.20
N ILE A 549 2.79 41.07 17.00
CA ILE A 549 3.32 42.40 16.67
C ILE A 549 4.85 42.38 16.81
N GLY A 550 5.55 43.02 15.88
CA GLY A 550 7.00 43.16 15.86
C GLY A 550 7.64 42.74 14.53
N ALA A 551 8.97 42.77 14.49
CA ALA A 551 9.74 42.34 13.33
C ALA A 551 9.67 40.82 13.15
N HIS A 552 9.60 40.34 11.91
CA HIS A 552 9.60 38.93 11.51
C HIS A 552 10.63 38.64 10.42
N SER A 553 11.14 37.41 10.39
CA SER A 553 12.09 36.94 9.38
C SER A 553 11.71 35.54 8.90
N TYR A 554 11.03 35.49 7.76
CA TYR A 554 10.50 34.26 7.20
C TYR A 554 11.50 33.59 6.25
N THR A 555 11.64 32.27 6.38
CA THR A 555 12.40 31.43 5.44
C THR A 555 11.62 30.16 5.09
N ALA A 556 11.82 29.65 3.89
CA ALA A 556 11.33 28.33 3.47
C ALA A 556 12.53 27.39 3.38
N LYS A 557 12.56 26.34 4.21
CA LYS A 557 13.64 25.35 4.24
C LYS A 557 13.18 24.02 3.66
N ALA A 558 13.94 23.47 2.71
CA ALA A 558 13.61 22.19 2.11
C ALA A 558 13.78 21.04 3.11
N LYS A 559 12.89 20.04 3.03
CA LYS A 559 13.03 18.74 3.71
C LYS A 559 13.64 17.66 2.81
N TYR A 560 14.37 18.10 1.78
CA TYR A 560 14.95 17.29 0.73
C TYR A 560 16.32 17.84 0.31
N GLY A 561 17.07 17.07 -0.47
CA GLY A 561 18.43 17.44 -0.89
C GLY A 561 19.36 17.70 0.30
N THR A 562 20.24 18.69 0.19
CA THR A 562 21.11 19.16 1.28
C THR A 562 20.40 20.13 2.24
N LEU A 563 19.07 20.08 2.27
CA LEU A 563 18.20 20.99 3.03
C LEU A 563 18.41 22.48 2.65
N PRO A 564 18.44 22.83 1.35
CA PRO A 564 18.59 24.23 0.92
C PRO A 564 17.47 25.11 1.50
N GLU A 565 17.79 26.37 1.73
CA GLU A 565 16.90 27.35 2.35
C GLU A 565 16.75 28.58 1.44
N SER A 566 15.58 29.19 1.45
CA SER A 566 15.30 30.40 0.67
C SER A 566 16.08 31.61 1.20
N ALA A 567 16.15 32.67 0.39
CA ALA A 567 16.49 33.99 0.92
C ALA A 567 15.50 34.40 2.04
N VAL A 568 15.98 35.19 3.00
CA VAL A 568 15.18 35.68 4.14
C VAL A 568 14.19 36.75 3.66
N ARG A 569 12.90 36.58 3.98
CA ARG A 569 11.84 37.58 3.76
C ARG A 569 11.51 38.26 5.09
N THR A 570 11.83 39.53 5.21
CA THR A 570 11.59 40.33 6.41
C THR A 570 10.34 41.19 6.28
N LEU A 571 9.63 41.44 7.38
CA LEU A 571 8.55 42.41 7.48
C LEU A 571 8.32 42.77 8.96
N THR A 572 7.63 43.86 9.23
CA THR A 572 7.24 44.25 10.60
C THR A 572 5.71 44.30 10.72
N ILE A 573 5.16 43.59 11.69
CA ILE A 573 3.74 43.67 12.01
C ILE A 573 3.55 44.76 13.06
N VAL A 574 2.74 45.78 12.75
CA VAL A 574 2.44 46.91 13.63
C VAL A 574 1.03 46.81 14.21
N ALA A 575 0.83 47.40 15.38
CA ALA A 575 -0.49 47.44 16.02
C ALA A 575 -1.48 48.30 15.21
N ASN A 576 -2.75 47.88 15.18
CA ASN A 576 -3.83 48.72 14.65
C ASN A 576 -4.18 49.84 15.64
N ILE A 577 -4.39 51.06 15.14
CA ILE A 577 -4.82 52.24 15.89
C ILE A 577 -6.35 52.31 15.84
N ALA A 578 -7.01 52.45 17.00
CA ALA A 578 -8.47 52.60 17.05
C ALA A 578 -8.91 53.95 16.45
N PRO A 579 -10.08 54.03 15.78
CA PRO A 579 -10.59 55.29 15.26
C PRO A 579 -10.89 56.28 16.38
N THR A 580 -10.68 57.57 16.10
CA THR A 580 -11.11 58.70 16.95
C THR A 580 -11.96 59.65 16.13
N ILE A 581 -12.80 60.47 16.78
CA ILE A 581 -13.45 61.63 16.17
C ILE A 581 -12.96 62.86 16.94
N THR A 582 -12.07 63.64 16.32
CA THR A 582 -11.38 64.75 16.99
C THR A 582 -12.00 66.11 16.67
N SER A 583 -12.67 66.24 15.52
CA SER A 583 -13.28 67.51 15.08
C SER A 583 -14.63 67.27 14.41
N VAL A 584 -15.58 68.15 14.70
CA VAL A 584 -16.86 68.23 13.97
C VAL A 584 -17.07 69.69 13.59
N LYS A 585 -17.19 69.97 12.31
CA LYS A 585 -17.35 71.33 11.81
C LYS A 585 -18.63 71.52 11.02
N ASP A 586 -19.18 72.72 11.12
CA ASP A 586 -20.27 73.16 10.27
C ASP A 586 -19.79 73.51 8.84
N PRO A 587 -20.69 73.80 7.88
CA PRO A 587 -20.30 74.17 6.51
C PRO A 587 -19.50 75.48 6.40
N LYS A 588 -19.49 76.30 7.46
CA LYS A 588 -18.72 77.54 7.56
C LYS A 588 -17.33 77.30 8.19
N ASN A 589 -16.95 76.04 8.37
CA ASN A 589 -15.70 75.60 8.96
C ASN A 589 -15.55 76.00 10.46
N ALA A 590 -16.67 76.28 11.14
CA ALA A 590 -16.69 76.52 12.59
C ALA A 590 -16.77 75.20 13.35
N GLU A 591 -15.94 75.06 14.39
CA GLU A 591 -15.93 73.86 15.23
C GLU A 591 -17.17 73.81 16.15
N ILE A 592 -17.77 72.63 16.23
CA ILE A 592 -18.88 72.31 17.13
C ILE A 592 -18.32 71.41 18.24
N PRO A 593 -18.16 71.93 19.48
CA PRO A 593 -17.71 71.13 20.62
C PRO A 593 -18.63 69.92 20.90
N HIS A 594 -18.13 68.93 21.64
CA HIS A 594 -18.95 67.81 22.10
C HIS A 594 -20.15 68.32 22.90
N GLY A 595 -21.37 67.91 22.54
CA GLY A 595 -22.63 68.42 23.10
C GLY A 595 -23.06 69.80 22.61
N GLY A 596 -22.32 70.40 21.67
CA GLY A 596 -22.61 71.70 21.08
C GLY A 596 -23.86 71.68 20.19
N THR A 597 -24.39 72.88 19.92
CA THR A 597 -25.60 73.08 19.11
C THR A 597 -25.26 73.74 17.77
N THR A 598 -25.98 73.36 16.70
CA THR A 598 -25.89 73.98 15.38
C THR A 598 -27.27 74.05 14.71
N VAL A 599 -27.44 74.90 13.70
CA VAL A 599 -28.62 74.91 12.82
C VAL A 599 -28.37 74.22 11.48
N GLU A 600 -27.11 73.83 11.24
CA GLU A 600 -26.66 73.26 9.98
C GLU A 600 -26.90 71.75 9.98
N THR A 601 -27.49 71.22 8.90
CA THR A 601 -27.83 69.79 8.77
C THR A 601 -26.76 68.98 8.03
N ASN A 602 -25.66 69.63 7.64
CA ASN A 602 -24.49 69.02 7.01
C ASN A 602 -23.25 69.33 7.84
N LEU A 603 -22.53 68.30 8.29
CA LEU A 603 -21.35 68.44 9.15
C LEU A 603 -20.16 67.70 8.54
N THR A 604 -18.95 68.21 8.78
CA THR A 604 -17.71 67.51 8.43
C THR A 604 -17.08 66.95 9.69
N LEU A 605 -16.92 65.63 9.74
CA LEU A 605 -16.27 64.92 10.83
C LEU A 605 -14.84 64.58 10.43
N SER A 606 -13.90 64.74 11.35
CA SER A 606 -12.51 64.32 11.14
C SER A 606 -11.94 63.64 12.38
N GLY A 607 -10.97 62.78 12.17
CA GLY A 607 -10.36 61.98 13.22
C GLY A 607 -9.11 61.24 12.77
N ALA A 608 -8.52 60.47 13.68
CA ALA A 608 -7.35 59.64 13.42
C ALA A 608 -7.67 58.14 13.51
N ALA A 609 -6.93 57.32 12.76
CA ALA A 609 -7.07 55.86 12.65
C ALA A 609 -5.79 55.25 12.05
N SER A 610 -5.70 53.93 11.91
CA SER A 610 -4.56 53.29 11.21
C SER A 610 -4.39 53.83 9.78
N ASN A 611 -3.18 54.27 9.44
CA ASN A 611 -2.82 54.78 8.11
C ASN A 611 -3.27 53.86 6.96
N GLY A 612 -3.89 54.43 5.94
CA GLY A 612 -4.28 53.72 4.71
C GLY A 612 -5.48 52.78 4.85
N GLN A 613 -6.04 52.64 6.05
CA GLN A 613 -7.18 51.76 6.31
C GLN A 613 -8.52 52.48 6.07
N GLN A 614 -9.65 51.77 6.18
CA GLN A 614 -11.00 52.36 6.09
C GLN A 614 -11.73 52.35 7.43
N ILE A 615 -12.53 53.38 7.66
CA ILE A 615 -13.48 53.48 8.78
C ILE A 615 -14.90 53.69 8.25
N GLU A 616 -15.90 53.40 9.06
CA GLU A 616 -17.30 53.72 8.81
C GLU A 616 -17.85 54.55 9.96
N VAL A 617 -18.52 55.66 9.65
CA VAL A 617 -19.12 56.55 10.65
C VAL A 617 -20.59 56.21 10.79
N PHE A 618 -21.04 56.09 12.04
CA PHE A 618 -22.44 55.85 12.40
C PHE A 618 -22.99 57.04 13.18
N ASP A 619 -24.28 57.32 13.02
CA ASP A 619 -25.08 58.18 13.88
C ASP A 619 -26.13 57.31 14.59
N GLY A 620 -25.92 57.04 15.88
CA GLY A 620 -26.57 55.94 16.57
C GLY A 620 -26.25 54.61 15.90
N THR A 621 -27.26 53.93 15.35
CA THR A 621 -27.11 52.67 14.61
C THR A 621 -27.08 52.85 13.08
N THR A 622 -27.28 54.07 12.59
CA THR A 622 -27.40 54.35 11.15
C THR A 622 -26.05 54.71 10.55
N SER A 623 -25.61 53.98 9.51
CA SER A 623 -24.37 54.34 8.80
C SER A 623 -24.52 55.67 8.06
N LYS A 624 -23.52 56.53 8.20
CA LYS A 624 -23.38 57.82 7.51
C LYS A 624 -22.34 57.78 6.40
N GLY A 625 -21.66 56.65 6.20
CA GLY A 625 -20.71 56.43 5.13
C GLY A 625 -19.33 55.98 5.61
N LYS A 626 -18.48 55.64 4.64
CA LYS A 626 -17.10 55.17 4.85
C LYS A 626 -16.10 56.27 4.52
N ALA A 627 -14.98 56.30 5.23
CA ALA A 627 -13.84 57.15 4.93
C ALA A 627 -12.54 56.35 4.86
N THR A 628 -11.68 56.69 3.91
CA THR A 628 -10.32 56.16 3.83
C THR A 628 -9.41 57.06 4.66
N VAL A 629 -8.61 56.44 5.52
CA VAL A 629 -7.60 57.11 6.35
C VAL A 629 -6.39 57.40 5.48
N ASP A 630 -5.91 58.63 5.53
CA ASP A 630 -4.72 59.05 4.80
C ASP A 630 -3.51 58.17 5.16
N ALA A 631 -2.81 57.67 4.13
CA ALA A 631 -1.74 56.68 4.30
C ALA A 631 -0.49 57.24 4.98
N LEU A 632 -0.32 58.56 5.03
CA LEU A 632 0.86 59.21 5.61
C LEU A 632 0.56 59.81 6.99
N THR A 633 -0.56 60.50 7.11
CA THR A 633 -0.92 61.29 8.29
C THR A 633 -1.81 60.55 9.28
N GLY A 634 -2.50 59.48 8.87
CA GLY A 634 -3.42 58.74 9.72
C GLY A 634 -4.75 59.46 9.97
N ILE A 635 -5.04 60.54 9.23
CA ILE A 635 -6.25 61.35 9.38
C ILE A 635 -7.32 60.91 8.38
N TRP A 636 -8.57 60.88 8.80
CA TRP A 636 -9.72 60.68 7.93
C TRP A 636 -10.69 61.86 8.05
N THR A 637 -11.47 62.10 6.99
CA THR A 637 -12.55 63.09 6.96
C THR A 637 -13.79 62.52 6.29
N LEU A 638 -14.97 62.86 6.79
CA LEU A 638 -16.25 62.47 6.21
C LEU A 638 -17.27 63.59 6.36
N MET A 639 -17.92 63.96 5.25
CA MET A 639 -19.09 64.84 5.28
C MET A 639 -20.35 64.00 5.52
N VAL A 640 -21.11 64.34 6.56
CA VAL A 640 -22.42 63.75 6.85
C VAL A 640 -23.51 64.77 6.55
N SER A 641 -24.55 64.35 5.83
CA SER A 641 -25.63 65.23 5.37
C SER A 641 -27.01 64.79 5.83
N GLY A 642 -27.97 65.71 5.73
CA GLY A 642 -29.39 65.46 5.98
C GLY A 642 -29.70 65.11 7.44
N LEU A 643 -28.98 65.69 8.39
CA LEU A 643 -29.24 65.49 9.81
C LEU A 643 -30.60 66.10 10.20
N ALA A 644 -31.38 65.37 10.99
CA ALA A 644 -32.67 65.83 11.50
C ALA A 644 -32.47 66.87 12.61
N VAL A 645 -33.52 67.61 12.97
CA VAL A 645 -33.48 68.52 14.14
C VAL A 645 -33.60 67.67 15.41
N ALA A 646 -32.47 67.15 15.89
CA ALA A 646 -32.37 66.31 17.07
C ALA A 646 -30.93 66.27 17.62
N ALA A 647 -30.73 65.55 18.74
CA ALA A 647 -29.41 65.17 19.20
C ALA A 647 -28.88 63.98 18.37
N HIS A 648 -27.65 64.12 17.86
CA HIS A 648 -26.93 63.13 17.07
C HIS A 648 -25.72 62.62 17.85
N THR A 649 -25.42 61.32 17.72
CA THR A 649 -24.29 60.68 18.42
C THR A 649 -23.46 59.89 17.43
N PHE A 650 -22.31 60.46 17.05
CA PHE A 650 -21.43 59.88 16.05
C PHE A 650 -20.39 58.93 16.64
N ILE A 651 -20.19 57.78 15.99
CA ILE A 651 -19.13 56.81 16.30
C ILE A 651 -18.42 56.42 15.00
N ALA A 652 -17.08 56.41 15.01
CA ALA A 652 -16.28 55.87 13.91
C ALA A 652 -15.86 54.44 14.24
N LYS A 653 -16.16 53.49 13.36
CA LYS A 653 -15.83 52.07 13.49
C LYS A 653 -14.75 51.69 12.48
N ALA A 654 -13.71 51.00 12.93
CA ALA A 654 -12.67 50.46 12.05
C ALA A 654 -13.25 49.34 11.17
N LEU A 655 -12.92 49.35 9.88
CA LEU A 655 -13.17 48.23 8.97
C LEU A 655 -11.94 47.31 8.83
N TYR A 656 -11.07 47.36 9.83
CA TYR A 656 -9.81 46.62 9.93
C TYR A 656 -9.59 46.17 11.37
N GLY A 657 -8.64 45.24 11.56
CA GLY A 657 -8.36 44.65 12.86
C GLY A 657 -9.60 44.00 13.48
N SER A 658 -9.81 44.21 14.79
CA SER A 658 -10.97 43.72 15.55
C SER A 658 -12.23 44.58 15.40
N GLY A 659 -12.23 45.58 14.52
CA GLY A 659 -13.38 46.47 14.33
C GLY A 659 -13.62 47.44 15.49
N ASN A 660 -12.54 47.92 16.11
CA ASN A 660 -12.59 48.87 17.24
C ASN A 660 -13.38 50.15 16.88
N THR A 661 -14.05 50.73 17.87
CA THR A 661 -14.87 51.94 17.72
C THR A 661 -14.29 53.12 18.48
N SER A 662 -14.55 54.34 18.00
CA SER A 662 -14.23 55.57 18.72
C SER A 662 -15.11 55.77 19.95
N GLN A 663 -14.71 56.70 20.82
CA GLN A 663 -15.63 57.32 21.79
C GLN A 663 -16.76 58.06 21.05
N PRO A 664 -17.99 58.11 21.59
CA PRO A 664 -19.10 58.83 20.98
C PRO A 664 -18.89 60.35 20.93
N ARG A 665 -19.23 60.99 19.82
CA ARG A 665 -19.22 62.46 19.65
C ARG A 665 -20.64 62.98 19.44
N THR A 666 -21.14 63.80 20.36
CA THR A 666 -22.52 64.30 20.32
C THR A 666 -22.60 65.72 19.74
N VAL A 667 -23.64 65.98 18.95
CA VAL A 667 -23.99 67.31 18.40
C VAL A 667 -25.51 67.44 18.39
N ILE A 668 -26.04 68.62 18.69
CA ILE A 668 -27.49 68.90 18.66
C ILE A 668 -27.80 69.81 17.48
N VAL A 669 -28.64 69.34 16.56
CA VAL A 669 -29.15 70.16 15.45
C VAL A 669 -30.48 70.79 15.88
N THR A 670 -30.57 72.11 15.78
CA THR A 670 -31.72 72.94 16.17
C THR A 670 -32.35 73.62 14.95
N SER A 671 -33.62 74.03 15.05
CA SER A 671 -34.26 74.83 14.00
C SER A 671 -33.85 76.30 14.05
N ASN A 672 -33.94 77.00 12.92
CA ASN A 672 -33.65 78.43 12.85
C ASN A 672 -34.60 79.28 13.70
N PHE A 673 -34.11 80.37 14.28
CA PHE A 673 -34.93 81.34 15.01
C PHE A 673 -35.97 82.00 14.10
N PHE A 674 -37.24 81.92 14.51
CA PHE A 674 -38.40 82.41 13.78
C PHE A 674 -39.32 83.21 14.70
N VAL A 675 -39.84 84.31 14.16
CA VAL A 675 -40.98 85.08 14.68
C VAL A 675 -41.66 85.72 13.48
N GLU A 676 -42.98 85.86 13.51
CA GLU A 676 -43.72 86.47 12.42
C GLU A 676 -43.55 88.00 12.44
N VAL A 677 -42.85 88.55 11.43
CA VAL A 677 -42.40 89.95 11.41
C VAL A 677 -43.22 90.91 10.56
N SER A 678 -44.37 90.47 10.05
CA SER A 678 -45.28 91.33 9.29
C SER A 678 -45.79 92.50 10.13
N ASP A 679 -46.01 93.65 9.49
CA ASP A 679 -46.56 94.85 10.14
C ASP A 679 -47.89 94.55 10.82
N LEU A 680 -47.97 94.86 12.11
CA LEU A 680 -49.16 94.63 12.94
C LEU A 680 -49.95 95.94 13.10
N PHE A 681 -51.23 95.93 12.73
CA PHE A 681 -52.12 97.07 12.90
C PHE A 681 -53.11 96.80 14.03
N LEU A 682 -53.09 97.66 15.06
CA LEU A 682 -54.03 97.63 16.17
C LEU A 682 -54.96 98.86 16.09
N ARG A 683 -56.25 98.67 16.33
CA ARG A 683 -57.26 99.75 16.38
C ARG A 683 -57.70 99.95 17.82
N GLY A 684 -57.56 101.18 18.32
CA GLY A 684 -57.60 101.52 19.75
C GLY A 684 -58.99 101.59 20.37
N GLY A 685 -59.03 101.39 21.69
CA GLY A 685 -60.20 101.57 22.54
C GLY A 685 -60.09 102.83 23.44
N VAL A 686 -61.18 103.18 24.13
CA VAL A 686 -61.26 104.33 25.06
C VAL A 686 -60.50 104.04 26.36
N THR A 687 -59.63 104.93 26.83
CA THR A 687 -58.95 104.83 28.13
C THR A 687 -59.46 105.93 29.07
N ALA A 688 -59.77 105.60 30.32
CA ALA A 688 -60.26 106.54 31.33
C ALA A 688 -59.17 106.83 32.39
N PRO A 689 -59.08 108.07 32.94
CA PRO A 689 -58.17 108.40 34.04
C PRO A 689 -58.44 107.54 35.27
N SER A 690 -57.38 106.99 35.86
CA SER A 690 -57.45 106.17 37.08
C SER A 690 -58.12 106.90 38.26
N LEU A 691 -58.03 108.23 38.29
CA LEU A 691 -58.69 109.12 39.27
C LEU A 691 -60.22 108.99 39.31
N LEU A 692 -60.85 108.49 38.24
CA LEU A 692 -62.31 108.28 38.21
C LEU A 692 -62.74 106.96 38.87
N GLY A 693 -61.82 106.04 39.14
CA GLY A 693 -62.13 104.73 39.73
C GLY A 693 -63.04 103.84 38.86
N TRP A 694 -63.18 104.16 37.56
CA TRP A 694 -64.08 103.44 36.66
C TRP A 694 -63.45 102.15 36.14
N THR A 695 -64.11 101.03 36.38
CA THR A 695 -63.72 99.73 35.82
C THR A 695 -64.29 99.57 34.42
N ARG A 696 -63.47 99.08 33.49
CA ARG A 696 -63.87 98.79 32.12
C ARG A 696 -64.65 97.47 32.08
N LYS A 697 -65.72 97.41 31.29
CA LYS A 697 -66.67 96.26 31.30
C LYS A 697 -66.16 95.02 30.54
N ASP A 698 -65.18 95.14 29.65
CA ASP A 698 -64.67 94.07 28.79
C ASP A 698 -63.12 93.97 28.78
N GLY A 699 -62.58 92.77 29.03
CA GLY A 699 -61.15 92.54 29.31
C GLY A 699 -60.14 92.71 28.15
N ASN A 700 -60.57 93.05 26.93
CA ASN A 700 -59.78 93.60 25.81
C ASN A 700 -60.67 93.62 24.55
N PRO A 701 -61.05 94.79 24.00
CA PRO A 701 -61.90 94.87 22.82
C PRO A 701 -61.26 94.27 21.55
N PRO A 702 -62.03 93.69 20.60
CA PRO A 702 -61.52 93.22 19.32
C PRO A 702 -60.68 94.28 18.59
N GLY A 703 -59.50 93.89 18.09
CA GLY A 703 -58.59 94.78 17.37
C GLY A 703 -57.58 95.54 18.26
N THR A 704 -57.64 95.40 19.58
CA THR A 704 -56.72 96.08 20.52
C THR A 704 -55.47 95.27 20.89
N SER A 705 -55.41 93.97 20.57
CA SER A 705 -54.25 93.10 20.85
C SER A 705 -54.07 91.99 19.81
N ALA A 706 -52.84 91.48 19.65
CA ALA A 706 -52.51 90.31 18.83
C ALA A 706 -51.33 89.51 19.41
N SER A 707 -51.24 88.20 19.14
CA SER A 707 -50.16 87.32 19.61
C SER A 707 -49.18 86.96 18.49
N ARG A 708 -47.89 87.02 18.79
CA ARG A 708 -46.75 86.75 17.88
C ARG A 708 -45.64 85.99 18.62
N PRO A 709 -45.82 84.69 18.91
CA PRO A 709 -44.81 83.90 19.61
C PRO A 709 -43.59 83.60 18.71
N ALA A 710 -42.40 83.59 19.30
CA ALA A 710 -41.18 83.09 18.69
C ALA A 710 -41.04 81.56 18.80
N SER A 711 -40.36 80.95 17.84
CA SER A 711 -40.02 79.53 17.78
C SER A 711 -38.63 79.31 17.15
N GLY A 712 -38.02 78.14 17.34
CA GLY A 712 -36.66 77.84 16.88
C GLY A 712 -35.57 78.66 17.57
N GLY A 713 -34.31 78.56 17.15
CA GLY A 713 -33.19 79.17 17.87
C GLY A 713 -33.00 78.58 19.27
N LYS A 714 -32.33 79.32 20.17
CA LYS A 714 -32.05 78.88 21.54
C LYS A 714 -33.00 79.57 22.56
N PRO A 715 -34.02 78.91 23.12
CA PRO A 715 -34.86 79.49 24.18
C PRO A 715 -34.06 79.71 25.49
N PRO A 716 -34.44 80.65 26.38
CA PRO A 716 -35.69 81.42 26.39
C PRO A 716 -35.70 82.63 25.43
N TYR A 717 -36.90 83.05 25.01
CA TYR A 717 -37.13 84.23 24.17
C TYR A 717 -37.43 85.47 25.01
N THR A 718 -36.96 86.63 24.56
CA THR A 718 -37.22 87.93 25.19
C THR A 718 -37.93 88.86 24.21
N TYR A 719 -39.01 89.51 24.65
CA TYR A 719 -39.79 90.48 23.87
C TYR A 719 -39.65 91.86 24.49
N SER A 720 -39.49 92.90 23.67
CA SER A 720 -39.42 94.29 24.13
C SER A 720 -40.07 95.24 23.14
N SER A 721 -40.77 96.25 23.63
CA SER A 721 -41.28 97.37 22.82
C SER A 721 -40.35 98.58 22.96
N ASN A 722 -40.07 99.26 21.86
CA ASN A 722 -39.30 100.51 21.89
C ASN A 722 -40.13 101.76 22.26
N SER A 723 -41.44 101.62 22.44
CA SER A 723 -42.36 102.73 22.66
C SER A 723 -43.46 102.33 23.65
N SER A 724 -43.84 103.28 24.52
CA SER A 724 -44.97 103.12 25.43
C SER A 724 -46.34 103.09 24.73
N ASN A 725 -46.39 103.23 23.40
CA ASN A 725 -47.63 103.15 22.61
C ASN A 725 -48.23 101.74 22.60
N VAL A 726 -47.40 100.71 22.77
CA VAL A 726 -47.81 99.30 22.87
C VAL A 726 -47.05 98.63 24.02
N THR A 727 -47.66 97.60 24.59
CA THR A 727 -46.99 96.68 25.54
C THR A 727 -46.88 95.30 24.91
N VAL A 728 -45.85 94.54 25.25
CA VAL A 728 -45.69 93.13 24.87
C VAL A 728 -45.35 92.32 26.10
N ASP A 729 -45.99 91.16 26.27
CA ASP A 729 -45.66 90.24 27.36
C ASP A 729 -44.65 89.16 26.94
N ASN A 730 -44.19 88.35 27.90
CA ASN A 730 -43.17 87.32 27.67
C ASN A 730 -43.65 86.14 26.80
N THR A 731 -44.93 86.12 26.39
CA THR A 731 -45.49 85.12 25.47
C THR A 731 -45.60 85.64 24.03
N GLY A 732 -45.29 86.92 23.80
CA GLY A 732 -45.40 87.57 22.50
C GLY A 732 -46.76 88.21 22.23
N THR A 733 -47.60 88.43 23.26
CA THR A 733 -48.88 89.13 23.09
C THR A 733 -48.68 90.64 23.17
N VAL A 734 -48.97 91.34 22.08
CA VAL A 734 -48.87 92.80 21.94
C VAL A 734 -50.22 93.46 22.17
N LYS A 735 -50.29 94.49 23.01
CA LYS A 735 -51.52 95.25 23.34
C LYS A 735 -51.34 96.74 23.08
N SER A 736 -52.36 97.39 22.53
CA SER A 736 -52.37 98.84 22.28
C SER A 736 -52.57 99.65 23.55
N VAL A 737 -51.86 100.79 23.66
CA VAL A 737 -51.98 101.74 24.78
C VAL A 737 -52.31 103.14 24.27
N ARG A 738 -51.59 103.63 23.25
CA ARG A 738 -51.77 104.97 22.66
C ARG A 738 -51.59 104.93 21.15
N ASN A 739 -52.15 105.91 20.44
CA ASN A 739 -51.91 106.08 19.01
C ASN A 739 -50.43 106.33 18.73
N GLY A 740 -49.96 105.78 17.61
CA GLY A 740 -48.58 105.93 17.17
C GLY A 740 -47.96 104.61 16.74
N MET A 741 -46.66 104.66 16.44
CA MET A 741 -45.89 103.50 16.01
C MET A 741 -45.02 102.97 17.14
N ALA A 742 -44.72 101.68 17.10
CA ALA A 742 -43.76 100.99 17.94
C ALA A 742 -43.08 99.88 17.14
N ILE A 743 -41.91 99.44 17.58
CA ILE A 743 -41.23 98.25 17.09
C ILE A 743 -41.13 97.28 18.26
N ILE A 744 -41.63 96.06 18.06
CA ILE A 744 -41.38 94.95 18.96
C ILE A 744 -40.13 94.23 18.48
N THR A 745 -39.14 94.07 19.37
CA THR A 745 -37.96 93.25 19.14
C THR A 745 -38.08 91.96 19.91
N VAL A 746 -37.82 90.84 19.23
CA VAL A 746 -37.82 89.50 19.80
C VAL A 746 -36.45 88.90 19.61
N SER A 747 -35.85 88.41 20.70
CA SER A 747 -34.51 87.81 20.69
C SER A 747 -34.54 86.44 21.34
N ASP A 748 -33.69 85.53 20.86
CA ASP A 748 -33.40 84.28 21.55
C ASP A 748 -32.24 84.45 22.57
N SER A 749 -31.84 83.35 23.21
CA SER A 749 -30.75 83.31 24.20
C SER A 749 -29.40 82.83 23.61
N SER A 750 -29.30 82.71 22.28
CA SER A 750 -28.03 82.35 21.64
C SER A 750 -26.99 83.46 21.83
N VAL A 751 -25.72 83.13 21.65
CA VAL A 751 -24.60 84.10 21.73
C VAL A 751 -23.80 83.96 20.44
N PRO A 752 -23.81 84.96 19.53
CA PRO A 752 -24.58 86.21 19.59
C PRO A 752 -26.10 85.99 19.45
N ARG A 753 -26.91 86.82 20.13
CA ARG A 753 -28.37 86.70 20.13
C ARG A 753 -28.94 86.88 18.73
N GLN A 754 -29.80 85.98 18.29
CA GLN A 754 -30.59 86.17 17.09
C GLN A 754 -31.79 87.05 17.46
N SER A 755 -31.94 88.19 16.78
CA SER A 755 -33.00 89.16 17.04
C SER A 755 -33.75 89.50 15.77
N LYS A 756 -35.07 89.65 15.88
CA LYS A 756 -35.97 90.05 14.79
C LYS A 756 -36.92 91.13 15.33
N GLY A 757 -37.25 92.12 14.50
CA GLY A 757 -38.13 93.22 14.89
C GLY A 757 -39.31 93.36 13.92
N TYR A 758 -40.47 93.75 14.43
CA TYR A 758 -41.65 94.05 13.61
C TYR A 758 -42.36 95.30 14.08
N LYS A 759 -42.94 96.02 13.12
CA LYS A 759 -43.61 97.30 13.35
C LYS A 759 -45.04 97.05 13.83
N VAL A 760 -45.46 97.86 14.79
CA VAL A 760 -46.84 97.90 15.29
C VAL A 760 -47.36 99.33 15.14
N THR A 761 -48.51 99.49 14.50
CA THR A 761 -49.17 100.80 14.33
C THR A 761 -50.51 100.78 15.05
N VAL A 762 -50.70 101.73 15.96
CA VAL A 762 -51.95 101.92 16.70
C VAL A 762 -52.67 103.16 16.17
N SER A 763 -53.95 103.02 15.82
CA SER A 763 -54.81 104.13 15.39
C SER A 763 -56.18 104.08 16.08
N GLY A 764 -56.81 105.23 16.32
CA GLY A 764 -58.15 105.31 16.91
C GLY A 764 -58.25 105.14 18.44
N ALA A 765 -57.14 105.12 19.19
CA ALA A 765 -57.16 105.16 20.65
C ALA A 765 -57.60 106.54 21.16
N MET A 766 -58.54 106.58 22.10
CA MET A 766 -59.12 107.80 22.69
C MET A 766 -58.88 107.86 24.20
N GLN A 767 -58.67 109.05 24.77
CA GLN A 767 -58.50 109.23 26.22
C GLN A 767 -59.52 110.22 26.77
N LEU A 768 -60.22 109.82 27.84
CA LEU A 768 -61.12 110.71 28.57
C LEU A 768 -60.30 111.65 29.45
N ILE A 769 -60.59 112.96 29.46
CA ILE A 769 -59.90 113.95 30.30
C ILE A 769 -60.94 114.66 31.18
N TYR A 770 -60.62 114.81 32.47
CA TYR A 770 -61.52 115.33 33.50
C TYR A 770 -60.89 116.51 34.25
N ASN A 771 -61.61 117.64 34.37
CA ASN A 771 -61.26 118.72 35.29
C ASN A 771 -62.16 118.66 36.54
N PRO A 772 -61.61 118.44 37.74
CA PRO A 772 -62.40 118.47 38.96
C PRO A 772 -62.85 119.88 39.39
N THR A 773 -62.27 120.95 38.81
CA THR A 773 -62.58 122.33 39.20
C THR A 773 -63.77 122.87 38.39
N PRO A 774 -64.84 123.38 39.02
CA PRO A 774 -65.99 123.96 38.31
C PRO A 774 -65.59 125.22 37.52
N LEU A 775 -65.96 125.28 36.24
CA LEU A 775 -65.63 126.38 35.35
C LEU A 775 -66.92 127.06 34.83
N THR A 776 -66.83 128.37 34.54
CA THR A 776 -67.86 129.07 33.75
C THR A 776 -67.83 128.55 32.31
N ARG A 777 -68.91 128.72 31.54
CA ARG A 777 -68.97 128.22 30.13
C ARG A 777 -67.78 128.67 29.28
N ALA A 778 -67.41 129.94 29.38
CA ALA A 778 -66.30 130.50 28.62
C ALA A 778 -64.97 129.88 29.04
N ALA A 779 -64.75 129.73 30.35
CA ALA A 779 -63.54 129.10 30.88
C ALA A 779 -63.47 127.59 30.56
N ALA A 780 -64.61 126.90 30.56
CA ALA A 780 -64.71 125.48 30.19
C ALA A 780 -64.36 125.26 28.71
N ALA A 781 -64.93 126.05 27.80
CA ALA A 781 -64.62 125.97 26.38
C ALA A 781 -63.14 126.31 26.09
N ALA A 782 -62.60 127.34 26.74
CA ALA A 782 -61.18 127.70 26.65
C ALA A 782 -60.27 126.60 27.20
N TRP A 783 -60.64 125.97 28.32
CA TRP A 783 -59.88 124.86 28.89
C TRP A 783 -59.90 123.62 27.98
N ILE A 784 -61.06 123.23 27.45
CA ILE A 784 -61.18 122.12 26.48
C ILE A 784 -60.28 122.37 25.27
N GLN A 785 -60.34 123.56 24.67
CA GLN A 785 -59.44 123.94 23.57
C GLN A 785 -57.96 123.91 23.98
N SER A 786 -57.61 124.38 25.19
CA SER A 786 -56.22 124.38 25.68
C SER A 786 -55.63 122.97 25.80
N GLN A 787 -56.47 121.97 26.01
CA GLN A 787 -56.07 120.57 26.11
C GLN A 787 -56.16 119.84 24.76
N GLY A 788 -56.41 120.55 23.65
CA GLY A 788 -56.58 119.97 22.32
C GLY A 788 -57.84 119.12 22.18
N GLY A 789 -58.84 119.36 23.02
CA GLY A 789 -60.07 118.58 23.12
C GLY A 789 -61.21 119.12 22.27
N ASN A 790 -62.15 118.23 21.91
CA ASN A 790 -63.43 118.61 21.33
C ASN A 790 -64.57 118.48 22.35
N LEU A 791 -65.57 119.35 22.25
CA LEU A 791 -66.80 119.27 23.06
C LEU A 791 -67.46 117.89 22.92
N ILE A 792 -67.90 117.30 24.02
CA ILE A 792 -68.57 115.99 24.02
C ILE A 792 -69.98 116.12 23.41
N TYR A 793 -70.28 115.30 22.40
CA TYR A 793 -71.62 115.11 21.86
C TYR A 793 -72.32 113.92 22.52
N GLN A 794 -73.65 113.81 22.38
CA GLN A 794 -74.45 112.76 23.01
C GLN A 794 -73.95 111.34 22.67
N GLU A 795 -73.45 111.10 21.45
CA GLU A 795 -72.90 109.79 21.06
C GLU A 795 -71.64 109.39 21.85
N HIS A 796 -70.82 110.36 22.27
CA HIS A 796 -69.61 110.13 23.04
C HIS A 796 -69.92 109.76 24.49
N LEU A 797 -70.98 110.33 25.08
CA LEU A 797 -71.47 109.92 26.40
C LEU A 797 -71.99 108.49 26.38
N LYS A 798 -72.68 108.09 25.30
CA LYS A 798 -73.13 106.70 25.11
C LYS A 798 -71.93 105.74 25.06
N ALA A 799 -70.89 106.04 24.28
CA ALA A 799 -69.70 105.21 24.18
C ALA A 799 -68.95 105.07 25.52
N ILE A 800 -68.90 106.11 26.34
CA ILE A 800 -68.32 106.03 27.69
C ILE A 800 -69.15 105.11 28.59
N ASN A 801 -70.49 105.20 28.52
CA ASN A 801 -71.39 104.39 29.36
C ASN A 801 -71.42 102.90 28.96
N ASP A 802 -71.22 102.62 27.67
CA ASP A 802 -71.12 101.26 27.13
C ASP A 802 -69.80 100.59 27.55
N ASN A 803 -68.71 101.35 27.68
CA ASN A 803 -67.37 100.84 28.01
C ASN A 803 -67.03 100.84 29.52
N PHE A 804 -67.67 101.71 30.32
CA PHE A 804 -67.35 101.93 31.74
C PHE A 804 -68.60 101.92 32.62
N ASP A 805 -68.44 101.66 33.92
CA ASP A 805 -69.56 101.61 34.89
C ASP A 805 -69.88 102.99 35.53
N ALA A 806 -70.35 103.95 34.72
CA ALA A 806 -70.50 105.36 35.11
C ALA A 806 -71.88 105.71 35.75
N LYS A 807 -72.03 105.53 37.07
CA LYS A 807 -73.33 105.67 37.79
C LYS A 807 -73.78 107.08 38.24
N SER A 808 -73.03 108.18 38.07
CA SER A 808 -73.35 109.47 38.75
C SER A 808 -73.31 110.77 37.91
N ILE A 809 -73.48 110.71 36.59
CA ILE A 809 -73.52 111.93 35.73
C ILE A 809 -74.95 112.39 35.38
N VAL A 810 -76.01 111.87 36.04
CA VAL A 810 -77.41 112.22 35.73
C VAL A 810 -77.93 113.39 36.59
N ASP A 811 -77.73 114.62 36.13
CA ASP A 811 -78.67 115.73 36.38
C ASP A 811 -78.68 116.69 35.18
N ARG A 812 -79.74 116.61 34.36
CA ARG A 812 -79.90 117.43 33.14
C ARG A 812 -80.04 118.93 33.45
N SER A 813 -80.24 119.31 34.72
CA SER A 813 -80.38 120.71 35.14
C SER A 813 -79.05 121.43 35.39
N LYS A 814 -77.91 120.73 35.30
CA LYS A 814 -76.60 121.25 35.76
C LYS A 814 -75.44 121.08 34.76
N GLN A 815 -75.70 121.02 33.45
CA GLN A 815 -74.63 120.90 32.45
C GLN A 815 -74.94 121.67 31.16
N TRP A 816 -73.89 122.26 30.58
CA TRP A 816 -73.98 123.01 29.32
C TRP A 816 -74.25 122.07 28.15
N SER A 817 -75.51 121.97 27.74
CA SER A 817 -75.89 121.48 26.42
C SER A 817 -76.66 122.60 25.69
N THR A 818 -76.44 122.74 24.39
CA THR A 818 -76.73 123.96 23.62
C THR A 818 -78.21 124.18 23.25
N GLY A 819 -79.18 123.63 23.99
CA GLY A 819 -80.60 123.66 23.62
C GLY A 819 -81.59 124.10 24.72
N LYS A 820 -82.04 125.38 24.65
CA LYS A 820 -83.22 126.03 25.26
C LYS A 820 -83.45 125.94 26.79
N LEU A 821 -83.26 127.07 27.48
CA LEU A 821 -84.01 127.44 28.67
C LEU A 821 -84.80 128.74 28.34
N SER A 822 -86.13 128.71 28.40
CA SER A 822 -86.98 129.91 28.34
C SER A 822 -88.24 129.70 29.18
N ASN A 823 -88.61 130.65 30.04
CA ASN A 823 -89.89 130.67 30.77
C ASN A 823 -90.85 131.75 30.22
N ALA A 824 -92.14 131.60 30.54
CA ALA A 824 -93.29 132.12 29.78
C ALA A 824 -93.71 133.59 30.04
N SER A 825 -92.82 134.50 30.45
CA SER A 825 -93.21 135.91 30.67
C SER A 825 -92.17 136.98 30.27
N GLY A 826 -91.22 136.66 29.39
CA GLY A 826 -90.52 137.69 28.62
C GLY A 826 -89.66 138.69 29.40
N THR A 827 -88.88 138.24 30.38
CA THR A 827 -87.72 139.02 30.87
C THR A 827 -86.59 138.08 31.30
N ALA A 828 -85.37 138.34 30.81
CA ALA A 828 -84.19 137.50 30.98
C ALA A 828 -83.60 137.59 32.40
N VAL A 829 -83.38 136.44 33.05
CA VAL A 829 -82.62 136.34 34.30
C VAL A 829 -81.19 135.92 33.97
N ILE A 830 -80.23 136.80 34.24
CA ILE A 830 -78.79 136.51 34.15
C ILE A 830 -78.38 135.88 35.50
N GLY A 831 -78.09 134.58 35.52
CA GLY A 831 -77.63 133.84 36.70
C GLY A 831 -76.16 133.40 36.59
N THR A 832 -75.43 133.46 37.71
CA THR A 832 -73.97 133.27 37.85
C THR A 832 -73.56 131.89 38.42
N GLU A 833 -73.89 130.77 37.77
CA GLU A 833 -73.52 129.41 38.26
C GLU A 833 -72.42 128.69 37.45
N THR A 834 -71.59 127.86 38.10
CA THR A 834 -70.41 127.11 37.57
C THR A 834 -70.56 125.59 37.66
N PHE A 835 -70.04 124.80 36.69
CA PHE A 835 -70.14 123.31 36.65
C PHE A 835 -68.83 122.60 36.24
N ALA A 836 -68.69 121.30 36.55
CA ALA A 836 -67.54 120.46 36.16
C ALA A 836 -67.58 120.03 34.67
N VAL A 837 -66.40 119.83 34.07
CA VAL A 837 -66.24 119.67 32.60
C VAL A 837 -65.54 118.36 32.26
N PHE A 838 -66.15 117.59 31.36
CA PHE A 838 -65.57 116.40 30.74
C PHE A 838 -65.36 116.66 29.25
N PHE A 839 -64.23 116.20 28.69
CA PHE A 839 -64.08 116.13 27.24
C PHE A 839 -63.29 114.90 26.77
N MET A 840 -63.51 114.50 25.52
CA MET A 840 -62.72 113.47 24.86
C MET A 840 -61.51 114.13 24.21
N GLY A 841 -60.33 113.82 24.72
CA GLY A 841 -59.08 114.25 24.12
C GLY A 841 -58.56 113.17 23.18
N SER A 842 -58.32 113.52 21.92
CA SER A 842 -57.34 112.77 21.12
C SER A 842 -55.96 113.11 21.67
N HIS A 843 -55.31 112.17 22.36
CA HIS A 843 -53.90 112.32 22.69
C HIS A 843 -53.07 112.07 21.43
N ALA A 844 -52.93 113.09 20.59
CA ALA A 844 -51.86 113.18 19.62
C ALA A 844 -51.62 114.64 19.25
N ALA A 845 -50.39 115.09 19.43
CA ALA A 845 -49.89 116.29 18.78
C ALA A 845 -50.00 116.10 17.25
N GLY A 846 -50.71 117.01 16.59
CA GLY A 846 -50.47 117.35 15.19
C GLY A 846 -51.02 116.41 14.11
N TYR A 847 -52.26 115.96 14.22
CA TYR A 847 -53.01 115.51 13.05
C TYR A 847 -54.44 116.07 13.06
N ASP A 848 -54.75 116.87 12.05
CA ASP A 848 -56.10 117.37 11.75
C ASP A 848 -57.08 116.20 11.64
N ILE A 849 -58.23 116.34 12.29
CA ILE A 849 -59.36 115.43 12.10
C ILE A 849 -60.18 115.95 10.93
N PRO A 850 -60.29 115.22 9.79
CA PRO A 850 -61.29 115.50 8.79
C PRO A 850 -62.63 114.92 9.27
N THR A 851 -63.67 115.75 9.37
CA THR A 851 -65.07 115.31 9.18
C THR A 851 -65.24 114.65 7.81
N PRO A 852 -66.29 113.82 7.48
CA PRO A 852 -67.52 113.45 8.21
C PRO A 852 -67.98 111.96 7.99
N VAL A 853 -69.25 111.68 8.31
CA VAL A 853 -70.23 110.73 7.69
C VAL A 853 -70.73 109.58 8.59
N LEU A 854 -71.90 109.82 9.17
CA LEU A 854 -72.89 108.80 9.53
C LEU A 854 -73.43 108.16 8.24
N GLY A 855 -73.11 106.90 8.03
CA GLY A 855 -73.85 105.97 7.18
C GLY A 855 -73.92 104.65 7.94
N TYR A 856 -75.11 104.31 8.43
CA TYR A 856 -75.39 102.97 8.97
C TYR A 856 -75.37 101.95 7.83
N ILE A 857 -74.93 100.73 8.18
CA ILE A 857 -74.96 99.49 7.40
C ILE A 857 -76.41 99.12 7.05
#